data_AF-L5JZU2-F1
#
_entry.id   AF-L5JZU2-F1
#
_cell.length_a   1.000
_cell.length_b   1.000
_cell.length_c   1.000
_cell.angle_alpha   90.00
_cell.angle_beta   90.00
_cell.angle_gamma   90.00
#
_symmetry.space_group_name_H-M   'P 1'
#
loop_
_entity.id
_entity.type
_entity.pdbx_description
1 polymer ?
#
loop_
_entity_poly.entity_id
_entity_poly.type
_entity_poly.pdbx_seq_one_letter_code
_entity_poly.pdbx_strand_id
1 'polypeptide(L)'
;GSPGYFKCDMDDASETHDESLGEEAFDTVNSSIVSGESIRFFVNVNLKVQPTQAAESELPDGCGLLHTSRKYLKIKDFREEIRAHRDLDGFLARASIILNETATSLDDVLRAMILRLIHDPDNTEPDCNVDSLMAMLFTDAGTPMEGKAHLLSDTIQGITATITGVQYQQSWLCITCTSKSLLKRHVCISRLDRPQNWGENSCEVRFVILVLAPPKMKSTKTATEVGRTFATMFLDITFRQKLLKTRTVEEFKEALVHQRQLLTMVNHGPTSNRKSSVSIQRHHQPLQLKDFLPVGKGIWEDIARRFPVYPLDFTDGIIGKNKAVGKYITTTLFLYFACLLPTIAFGSLNDENTDGAIDVQKTMAGQSIGGLLYALFSGQPLVVLLTTAPLALYTHVIRGICDDYDLDFSTFYAWTGLWNSFFLALYAFFNLSLIMSLFKRSTEEIIALFISITFVLDAVKGMVKIFQKYYYGNSLWSYSADHTSLKSLLGLGASLNTSFHSALNASLLASPQGLASVSGHPSVHTSRETAVLSLLIMLGTLWLSYTLYQFKKSPYLHPYMREILSDCALPISVLTFSLICSYGFREIKMSKFRYNPRDSLFKIAEMHSLSLNAISSAMGLGFLLSMLFFIEQNLVAALANSPENRLVKGTAYHWDLLLIAIINMGLSLFGMPWIHAAYPHSPLHVRALAHVEERVENGHIYETIVKVKETRLTTLGASILVGFSLLLLPVPLQWIPKPVLYGLFLYIALTSIDANQLFERLALLLKDQASYPPTHYIRRVPQRKIHYFTGLQILQLLLLCAFGMSPLPYMKMIFPLIMIAMIPIRYKLLPRIIEAKYLDAMDAEH
;
A
#
# COMPACT_ATOMS: atom_id res chain seq x y z
N GLY A 1 -20.14 27.39 -75.51
CA GLY A 1 -20.69 26.23 -76.23
C GLY A 1 -21.86 25.69 -75.46
N SER A 2 -22.93 25.33 -76.15
CA SER A 2 -24.13 24.64 -75.63
C SER A 2 -23.83 23.11 -75.44
N PRO A 3 -24.82 22.23 -75.16
CA PRO A 3 -25.59 22.07 -73.91
C PRO A 3 -25.65 20.57 -73.48
N GLY A 4 -26.62 20.16 -72.64
CA GLY A 4 -26.98 18.75 -72.35
C GLY A 4 -27.02 18.43 -70.85
N TYR A 5 -28.13 18.14 -70.15
CA TYR A 5 -29.54 17.79 -70.48
C TYR A 5 -29.82 16.29 -70.76
N PHE A 6 -30.90 15.79 -70.12
CA PHE A 6 -31.62 14.49 -70.21
C PHE A 6 -31.08 13.34 -69.31
N LYS A 7 -31.88 12.68 -68.44
CA LYS A 7 -33.11 11.83 -68.62
C LYS A 7 -32.80 10.47 -69.27
N CYS A 8 -33.51 9.35 -69.05
CA CYS A 8 -34.77 8.98 -68.36
C CYS A 8 -34.53 7.60 -67.68
N ASP A 9 -35.17 7.21 -66.57
CA ASP A 9 -36.57 6.77 -66.34
C ASP A 9 -36.97 5.41 -66.98
N MET A 10 -37.89 4.72 -66.29
CA MET A 10 -38.70 3.53 -66.67
C MET A 10 -38.01 2.16 -66.52
N ASP A 11 -38.61 1.08 -66.01
CA ASP A 11 -39.96 0.80 -65.44
C ASP A 11 -39.87 -0.56 -64.67
N ASP A 12 -40.76 -1.07 -63.81
CA ASP A 12 -42.08 -0.70 -63.21
C ASP A 12 -42.28 -1.55 -61.90
N ALA A 13 -43.48 -1.51 -61.29
CA ALA A 13 -44.15 -2.54 -60.47
C ALA A 13 -43.99 -2.55 -58.92
N SER A 14 -44.98 -1.93 -58.26
CA SER A 14 -45.86 -2.47 -57.17
C SER A 14 -45.24 -3.23 -55.96
N GLU A 15 -45.71 -3.10 -54.71
CA GLU A 15 -46.71 -2.24 -54.05
C GLU A 15 -46.54 -2.42 -52.51
N THR A 16 -47.28 -1.65 -51.70
CA THR A 16 -47.44 -1.76 -50.23
C THR A 16 -46.25 -1.40 -49.31
N HIS A 17 -46.46 -0.35 -48.51
CA HIS A 17 -45.66 0.02 -47.34
C HIS A 17 -46.01 -0.88 -46.15
N ASP A 18 -44.98 -1.33 -45.42
CA ASP A 18 -45.09 -1.75 -44.02
C ASP A 18 -43.96 -1.05 -43.24
N GLU A 19 -44.28 -0.32 -42.17
CA GLU A 19 -43.30 0.49 -41.41
C GLU A 19 -42.45 -0.40 -40.48
N SER A 20 -41.29 -0.85 -40.97
CA SER A 20 -40.31 -1.53 -40.11
C SER A 20 -39.44 -0.54 -39.33
N LEU A 21 -39.36 -0.78 -38.01
CA LEU A 21 -38.46 -0.06 -37.11
C LEU A 21 -37.01 -0.33 -37.50
N GLY A 22 -36.25 0.74 -37.74
CA GLY A 22 -34.88 0.67 -38.25
C GLY A 22 -33.93 -0.15 -37.36
N GLU A 23 -33.12 -0.97 -38.00
CA GLU A 23 -32.06 -1.76 -37.39
C GLU A 23 -30.92 -0.85 -36.88
N GLU A 24 -30.81 -0.66 -35.57
CA GLU A 24 -29.53 -0.23 -34.98
C GLU A 24 -28.59 -1.43 -34.90
N ALA A 25 -27.43 -1.30 -35.57
CA ALA A 25 -26.55 -2.41 -35.92
C ALA A 25 -26.02 -3.21 -34.72
N PHE A 26 -25.96 -4.53 -34.90
CA PHE A 26 -25.38 -5.47 -33.93
C PHE A 26 -23.85 -5.44 -33.98
N ASP A 27 -23.22 -4.73 -33.03
CA ASP A 27 -21.76 -4.83 -32.83
C ASP A 27 -21.36 -6.24 -32.37
N THR A 28 -20.65 -6.94 -33.25
CA THR A 28 -20.15 -8.30 -33.04
C THR A 28 -18.79 -8.32 -32.32
N VAL A 29 -18.50 -9.43 -31.66
CA VAL A 29 -17.57 -9.56 -30.52
C VAL A 29 -16.07 -9.29 -30.80
N ASN A 30 -15.65 -9.06 -32.06
CA ASN A 30 -14.26 -9.21 -32.49
C ASN A 30 -13.55 -7.93 -33.00
N SER A 31 -13.97 -6.72 -32.62
CA SER A 31 -13.32 -5.47 -33.05
C SER A 31 -12.62 -4.65 -31.94
N SER A 32 -11.33 -4.37 -32.20
CA SER A 32 -10.51 -3.27 -31.66
C SER A 32 -10.35 -3.08 -30.13
N ILE A 33 -9.14 -3.37 -29.65
CA ILE A 33 -8.30 -2.56 -28.73
C ILE A 33 -9.04 -1.43 -27.98
N VAL A 34 -9.31 -1.62 -26.68
CA VAL A 34 -9.79 -0.55 -25.78
C VAL A 34 -8.90 -0.45 -24.54
N SER A 35 -8.49 0.78 -24.23
CA SER A 35 -7.71 1.16 -23.05
C SER A 35 -8.59 1.29 -21.80
N GLY A 36 -8.05 0.88 -20.64
CA GLY A 36 -8.60 1.20 -19.32
C GLY A 36 -9.64 0.22 -18.77
N GLU A 37 -9.68 0.12 -17.44
CA GLU A 37 -10.63 -0.71 -16.68
C GLU A 37 -12.07 -0.21 -16.87
N SER A 38 -12.77 -0.76 -17.87
CA SER A 38 -14.22 -0.61 -17.98
C SER A 38 -14.91 -1.83 -17.37
N ILE A 39 -15.59 -1.63 -16.24
CA ILE A 39 -16.46 -2.65 -15.66
C ILE A 39 -17.69 -2.77 -16.57
N ARG A 40 -17.99 -3.99 -17.04
CA ARG A 40 -19.04 -4.29 -18.01
C ARG A 40 -20.02 -5.27 -17.38
N PHE A 41 -21.32 -5.09 -17.58
CA PHE A 41 -22.29 -6.13 -17.23
C PHE A 41 -22.48 -7.08 -18.41
N PHE A 42 -22.69 -8.35 -18.10
CA PHE A 42 -23.30 -9.28 -19.04
C PHE A 42 -24.51 -9.94 -18.39
N VAL A 43 -25.60 -10.05 -19.15
CA VAL A 43 -26.69 -10.97 -18.87
C VAL A 43 -26.35 -12.27 -19.58
N ASN A 44 -26.26 -13.38 -18.84
CA ASN A 44 -26.35 -14.69 -19.46
C ASN A 44 -27.83 -14.91 -19.78
N VAL A 45 -28.16 -14.96 -21.06
CA VAL A 45 -29.50 -15.30 -21.57
C VAL A 45 -29.39 -16.68 -22.22
N ASN A 46 -29.99 -17.68 -21.59
CA ASN A 46 -30.05 -19.02 -22.16
C ASN A 46 -31.20 -19.08 -23.18
N LEU A 47 -30.86 -18.86 -24.46
CA LEU A 47 -31.78 -19.03 -25.58
C LEU A 47 -32.10 -20.52 -25.75
N LYS A 48 -33.33 -20.92 -25.43
CA LYS A 48 -33.88 -22.20 -25.91
C LYS A 48 -34.02 -22.11 -27.43
N VAL A 49 -33.08 -22.72 -28.15
CA VAL A 49 -33.22 -23.01 -29.58
C VAL A 49 -34.46 -23.90 -29.73
N GLN A 50 -35.46 -23.44 -30.49
CA GLN A 50 -36.53 -24.34 -30.91
C GLN A 50 -35.91 -25.43 -31.80
N PRO A 51 -36.20 -26.72 -31.58
CA PRO A 51 -35.68 -27.77 -32.44
C PRO A 51 -36.23 -27.56 -33.85
N THR A 52 -35.34 -27.20 -34.78
CA THR A 52 -35.64 -27.17 -36.21
C THR A 52 -36.08 -28.57 -36.63
N GLN A 53 -37.19 -28.70 -37.35
CA GLN A 53 -37.67 -29.98 -37.87
C GLN A 53 -36.78 -30.49 -39.01
N ALA A 54 -35.59 -30.99 -38.68
CA ALA A 54 -34.72 -31.75 -39.56
C ALA A 54 -33.74 -32.58 -38.71
N ALA A 55 -33.56 -33.85 -39.06
CA ALA A 55 -32.72 -34.86 -38.39
C ALA A 55 -33.23 -35.38 -37.02
N GLU A 56 -34.29 -36.19 -37.07
CA GLU A 56 -34.36 -37.35 -36.17
C GLU A 56 -33.43 -38.44 -36.72
N SER A 57 -32.31 -38.70 -36.04
CA SER A 57 -31.54 -39.95 -36.17
C SER A 57 -30.83 -40.26 -34.85
N GLU A 58 -30.87 -41.54 -34.48
CA GLU A 58 -30.65 -42.03 -33.12
C GLU A 58 -29.18 -41.89 -32.65
N LEU A 59 -28.98 -41.39 -31.42
CA LEU A 59 -27.72 -41.50 -30.68
C LEU A 59 -28.02 -41.62 -29.17
N PRO A 60 -27.72 -42.76 -28.53
CA PRO A 60 -28.07 -43.01 -27.14
C PRO A 60 -26.99 -42.54 -26.16
N ASP A 61 -26.73 -41.23 -26.10
CA ASP A 61 -26.26 -40.58 -24.87
C ASP A 61 -26.54 -39.07 -24.90
N GLY A 62 -27.28 -38.58 -23.91
CA GLY A 62 -27.97 -37.28 -23.96
C GLY A 62 -27.09 -36.06 -23.71
N CYS A 63 -26.06 -35.84 -24.53
CA CYS A 63 -25.16 -34.68 -24.42
C CYS A 63 -25.70 -33.47 -25.22
N GLY A 64 -26.67 -32.76 -24.63
CA GLY A 64 -27.20 -31.52 -25.20
C GLY A 64 -26.23 -30.34 -25.04
N LEU A 65 -25.78 -29.76 -26.16
CA LEU A 65 -24.99 -28.52 -26.14
C LEU A 65 -25.88 -27.31 -25.77
N LEU A 66 -25.78 -26.86 -24.52
CA LEU A 66 -26.45 -25.65 -24.03
C LEU A 66 -25.71 -24.39 -24.52
N HIS A 67 -26.33 -23.64 -25.43
CA HIS A 67 -25.79 -22.37 -25.92
C HIS A 67 -26.12 -21.20 -24.96
N THR A 68 -25.20 -20.90 -24.04
CA THR A 68 -25.29 -19.68 -23.21
C THR A 68 -24.91 -18.45 -24.02
N SER A 69 -25.87 -17.58 -24.32
CA SER A 69 -25.61 -16.29 -24.97
C SER A 69 -25.30 -15.21 -23.93
N ARG A 70 -24.30 -14.36 -24.20
CA ARG A 70 -23.86 -13.28 -23.31
C ARG A 70 -24.24 -11.92 -23.91
N LYS A 71 -25.19 -11.22 -23.29
CA LYS A 71 -25.63 -9.89 -23.74
C LYS A 71 -25.04 -8.79 -22.86
N TYR A 72 -24.31 -7.84 -23.45
CA TYR A 72 -23.83 -6.67 -22.72
C TYR A 72 -24.99 -5.82 -22.18
N LEU A 73 -24.85 -5.32 -20.94
CA LEU A 73 -25.84 -4.46 -20.30
C LEU A 73 -25.16 -3.16 -19.84
N LYS A 74 -25.79 -2.01 -20.09
CA LYS A 74 -25.22 -0.70 -19.75
C LYS A 74 -25.47 -0.36 -18.27
N ILE A 75 -24.47 0.18 -17.58
CA ILE A 75 -24.61 0.68 -16.20
C ILE A 75 -25.76 1.69 -16.12
N LYS A 76 -26.58 1.60 -15.07
CA LYS A 76 -27.76 2.45 -14.89
C LYS A 76 -27.37 3.81 -14.35
N ASP A 77 -27.71 4.89 -15.07
CA ASP A 77 -27.41 6.24 -14.60
C ASP A 77 -28.49 6.69 -13.60
N PHE A 78 -28.15 6.76 -12.32
CA PHE A 78 -29.08 7.16 -11.26
C PHE A 78 -29.48 8.65 -11.33
N ARG A 79 -28.85 9.48 -12.16
CA ARG A 79 -29.24 10.89 -12.36
C ARG A 79 -30.25 11.05 -13.49
N GLU A 80 -30.01 10.43 -14.63
CA GLU A 80 -30.89 10.52 -15.81
C GLU A 80 -32.08 9.55 -15.72
N GLU A 81 -31.87 8.34 -15.19
CA GLU A 81 -32.90 7.30 -15.16
C GLU A 81 -33.74 7.35 -13.87
N ILE A 82 -34.81 8.16 -13.88
CA ILE A 82 -35.87 8.21 -12.84
C ILE A 82 -36.39 6.79 -12.48
N ARG A 83 -36.29 5.84 -13.41
CA ARG A 83 -36.68 4.44 -13.21
C ARG A 83 -35.90 3.76 -12.08
N ALA A 84 -34.60 4.06 -11.92
CA ALA A 84 -33.77 3.48 -10.87
C ALA A 84 -34.28 3.84 -9.46
N HIS A 85 -34.69 5.10 -9.27
CA HIS A 85 -35.32 5.57 -8.03
C HIS A 85 -36.62 4.82 -7.74
N ARG A 86 -37.54 4.77 -8.72
CA ARG A 86 -38.85 4.09 -8.59
C ARG A 86 -38.76 2.58 -8.39
N ASP A 87 -37.67 1.96 -8.83
CA ASP A 87 -37.43 0.53 -8.62
C ASP A 87 -36.90 0.26 -7.21
N LEU A 88 -36.04 1.14 -6.68
CA LEU A 88 -35.66 1.08 -5.27
C LEU A 88 -36.81 1.44 -4.32
N ASP A 89 -37.58 2.50 -4.59
CA ASP A 89 -38.74 2.88 -3.75
C ASP A 89 -39.78 1.76 -3.70
N GLY A 90 -40.04 1.11 -4.84
CA GLY A 90 -40.94 -0.03 -4.93
C GLY A 90 -40.45 -1.27 -4.16
N PHE A 91 -39.13 -1.45 -4.04
CA PHE A 91 -38.54 -2.49 -3.18
C PHE A 91 -38.58 -2.10 -1.71
N LEU A 92 -38.21 -0.87 -1.35
CA LEU A 92 -38.21 -0.40 0.05
C LEU A 92 -39.59 -0.47 0.69
N ALA A 93 -40.66 -0.25 -0.09
CA ALA A 93 -42.05 -0.41 0.33
C ALA A 93 -42.49 -1.86 0.57
N ARG A 94 -41.74 -2.87 0.06
CA ARG A 94 -42.07 -4.31 0.11
C ARG A 94 -40.80 -5.16 0.21
N ALA A 95 -39.95 -4.83 1.18
CA ALA A 95 -38.57 -5.31 1.20
C ALA A 95 -38.46 -6.72 1.81
N SER A 96 -38.54 -7.76 0.98
CA SER A 96 -38.18 -9.12 1.40
C SER A 96 -36.65 -9.25 1.51
N ILE A 97 -36.13 -8.95 2.70
CA ILE A 97 -34.70 -9.06 3.03
C ILE A 97 -34.51 -10.20 4.02
N ILE A 98 -33.61 -11.14 3.70
CA ILE A 98 -33.15 -12.20 4.61
C ILE A 98 -31.72 -11.86 5.03
N LEU A 99 -31.48 -11.82 6.35
CA LEU A 99 -30.17 -11.54 6.94
C LEU A 99 -29.61 -12.80 7.59
N ASN A 100 -28.35 -13.11 7.28
CA ASN A 100 -27.59 -14.23 7.84
C ASN A 100 -28.20 -15.60 7.52
N GLU A 101 -28.48 -15.82 6.24
CA GLU A 101 -28.87 -17.13 5.74
C GLU A 101 -27.72 -18.13 5.93
N THR A 102 -28.01 -19.29 6.50
CA THR A 102 -27.04 -20.34 6.86
C THR A 102 -26.97 -21.48 5.87
N ALA A 103 -27.91 -21.54 4.91
CA ALA A 103 -27.93 -22.52 3.84
C ALA A 103 -26.60 -22.55 3.03
N THR A 104 -26.19 -23.76 2.66
CA THR A 104 -24.95 -24.03 1.92
C THR A 104 -25.19 -24.27 0.43
N SER A 105 -26.32 -24.90 0.08
CA SER A 105 -26.74 -25.06 -1.32
C SER A 105 -27.43 -23.79 -1.84
N LEU A 106 -27.30 -23.54 -3.14
CA LEU A 106 -28.05 -22.46 -3.79
C LEU A 106 -29.57 -22.72 -3.74
N ASP A 107 -29.97 -23.98 -3.84
CA ASP A 107 -31.37 -24.41 -3.88
C ASP A 107 -32.09 -24.09 -2.56
N ASP A 108 -31.44 -24.36 -1.43
CA ASP A 108 -31.97 -24.06 -0.10
C ASP A 108 -32.09 -22.54 0.12
N VAL A 109 -31.09 -21.75 -0.34
CA VAL A 109 -31.16 -20.28 -0.31
C VAL A 109 -32.34 -19.78 -1.15
N LEU A 110 -32.53 -20.31 -2.35
CA LEU A 110 -33.65 -19.93 -3.23
C LEU A 110 -35.01 -20.36 -2.66
N ARG A 111 -35.12 -21.56 -2.08
CA ARG A 111 -36.33 -22.03 -1.38
C ARG A 111 -36.64 -21.14 -0.19
N ALA A 112 -35.66 -20.77 0.63
CA ALA A 112 -35.85 -19.83 1.73
C ALA A 112 -36.34 -18.45 1.25
N MET A 113 -35.77 -17.91 0.16
CA MET A 113 -36.19 -16.65 -0.46
C MET A 113 -37.62 -16.70 -1.01
N ILE A 114 -38.04 -17.82 -1.60
CA ILE A 114 -39.40 -18.01 -2.14
C ILE A 114 -40.43 -18.24 -1.02
N LEU A 115 -40.11 -19.06 -0.02
CA LEU A 115 -40.98 -19.29 1.15
C LEU A 115 -41.23 -17.98 1.91
N ARG A 116 -40.19 -17.14 2.06
CA ARG A 116 -40.30 -15.79 2.65
C ARG A 116 -41.23 -14.87 1.85
N LEU A 117 -41.31 -15.05 0.54
CA LEU A 117 -42.20 -14.28 -0.34
C LEU A 117 -43.67 -14.69 -0.19
N ILE A 118 -43.92 -16.00 -0.12
CA ILE A 118 -45.27 -16.57 -0.07
C ILE A 118 -45.92 -16.39 1.31
N HIS A 119 -45.13 -16.44 2.40
CA HIS A 119 -45.63 -16.24 3.76
C HIS A 119 -45.72 -14.77 4.21
N ASP A 120 -45.50 -13.80 3.31
CA ASP A 120 -45.58 -12.37 3.65
C ASP A 120 -47.05 -11.91 3.70
N PRO A 121 -47.61 -11.54 4.88
CA PRO A 121 -49.05 -11.34 5.06
C PRO A 121 -49.66 -10.20 4.21
N ASP A 122 -48.82 -9.28 3.71
CA ASP A 122 -49.25 -8.18 2.82
C ASP A 122 -49.32 -8.57 1.32
N ASN A 123 -48.91 -9.80 0.95
CA ASN A 123 -48.88 -10.28 -0.44
C ASN A 123 -49.97 -11.31 -0.73
N THR A 124 -51.19 -10.84 -0.97
CA THR A 124 -52.24 -11.66 -1.60
C THR A 124 -51.92 -11.90 -3.09
N GLU A 125 -51.13 -12.93 -3.39
CA GLU A 125 -51.02 -13.53 -4.73
C GLU A 125 -51.66 -14.93 -4.74
N PRO A 126 -52.34 -15.33 -5.83
CA PRO A 126 -53.03 -16.62 -5.90
C PRO A 126 -52.03 -17.79 -6.03
N ASP A 127 -52.26 -18.86 -5.24
CA ASP A 127 -51.62 -20.19 -5.26
C ASP A 127 -50.33 -20.32 -6.09
N CYS A 128 -49.24 -19.76 -5.57
CA CYS A 128 -47.91 -19.90 -6.16
C CYS A 128 -47.20 -21.14 -5.60
N ASN A 129 -47.14 -22.23 -6.37
CA ASN A 129 -46.42 -23.43 -5.95
C ASN A 129 -44.89 -23.22 -6.01
N VAL A 130 -44.21 -23.40 -4.87
CA VAL A 130 -42.75 -23.28 -4.69
C VAL A 130 -41.99 -24.11 -5.72
N ASP A 131 -42.38 -25.37 -5.94
CA ASP A 131 -41.65 -26.27 -6.83
C ASP A 131 -41.82 -25.89 -8.30
N SER A 132 -42.93 -25.23 -8.67
CA SER A 132 -43.10 -24.66 -10.01
C SER A 132 -42.18 -23.46 -10.25
N LEU A 133 -41.99 -22.60 -9.25
CA LEU A 133 -41.02 -21.49 -9.32
C LEU A 133 -39.58 -22.01 -9.39
N MET A 134 -39.23 -23.00 -8.55
CA MET A 134 -37.91 -23.63 -8.57
C MET A 134 -37.61 -24.26 -9.93
N ALA A 135 -38.56 -24.99 -10.52
CA ALA A 135 -38.42 -25.57 -11.87
C ALA A 135 -38.31 -24.53 -13.02
N MET A 136 -38.59 -23.24 -12.78
CA MET A 136 -38.36 -22.14 -13.74
C MET A 136 -37.06 -21.36 -13.49
N LEU A 137 -36.41 -21.55 -12.33
CA LEU A 137 -35.12 -20.95 -12.01
C LEU A 137 -33.96 -21.76 -12.61
N PHE A 138 -34.15 -23.06 -12.79
CA PHE A 138 -33.19 -23.96 -13.42
C PHE A 138 -33.65 -24.35 -14.84
N THR A 139 -32.70 -24.57 -15.75
CA THR A 139 -33.01 -24.97 -17.13
C THR A 139 -33.54 -26.40 -17.25
N ASP A 140 -33.21 -27.23 -16.27
CA ASP A 140 -33.41 -28.68 -16.29
C ASP A 140 -34.72 -29.03 -15.57
N ALA A 141 -35.80 -29.18 -16.34
CA ALA A 141 -37.14 -29.54 -15.85
C ALA A 141 -37.30 -31.05 -15.54
N GLY A 142 -36.23 -31.72 -15.10
CA GLY A 142 -36.19 -33.13 -14.74
C GLY A 142 -35.87 -33.31 -13.25
N THR A 143 -36.25 -34.46 -12.68
CA THR A 143 -35.96 -34.81 -11.28
C THR A 143 -34.46 -34.70 -10.97
N PRO A 144 -34.08 -34.34 -9.72
CA PRO A 144 -32.68 -34.22 -9.33
C PRO A 144 -32.01 -35.60 -9.36
N MET A 145 -31.35 -35.90 -10.47
CA MET A 145 -30.44 -37.03 -10.62
C MET A 145 -29.06 -36.56 -10.17
N GLU A 146 -28.50 -37.25 -9.17
CA GLU A 146 -27.20 -36.93 -8.57
C GLU A 146 -26.12 -36.79 -9.66
N GLY A 147 -25.50 -35.61 -9.76
CA GLY A 147 -24.34 -35.37 -10.61
C GLY A 147 -24.53 -34.46 -11.84
N LYS A 148 -25.75 -34.00 -12.17
CA LYS A 148 -25.92 -32.95 -13.19
C LYS A 148 -25.79 -31.55 -12.60
N ALA A 149 -25.06 -30.67 -13.29
CA ALA A 149 -24.86 -29.28 -12.86
C ALA A 149 -26.11 -28.44 -13.15
N HIS A 150 -26.84 -28.05 -12.11
CA HIS A 150 -28.01 -27.18 -12.22
C HIS A 150 -27.64 -25.79 -12.79
N LEU A 151 -27.99 -25.55 -14.06
CA LEU A 151 -27.77 -24.26 -14.71
C LEU A 151 -28.95 -23.31 -14.46
N LEU A 152 -28.65 -22.09 -14.00
CA LEU A 152 -29.64 -21.04 -13.79
C LEU A 152 -30.14 -20.45 -15.12
N SER A 153 -31.43 -20.13 -15.20
CA SER A 153 -32.09 -19.66 -16.44
C SER A 153 -31.51 -18.34 -16.97
N ASP A 154 -31.71 -17.24 -16.23
CA ASP A 154 -31.15 -15.92 -16.55
C ASP A 154 -30.39 -15.34 -15.33
N THR A 155 -29.13 -14.96 -15.55
CA THR A 155 -28.27 -14.38 -14.50
C THR A 155 -27.61 -13.09 -14.93
N ILE A 156 -27.48 -12.15 -13.99
CA ILE A 156 -26.73 -10.89 -14.13
C ILE A 156 -25.58 -10.95 -13.15
N GLN A 157 -24.35 -10.86 -13.67
CA GLN A 157 -23.12 -10.74 -12.89
C GLN A 157 -22.32 -9.52 -13.39
N GLY A 158 -21.62 -8.85 -12.49
CA GLY A 158 -20.63 -7.84 -12.85
C GLY A 158 -19.40 -8.52 -13.44
N ILE A 159 -18.84 -7.98 -14.54
CA ILE A 159 -17.58 -8.44 -15.11
C ILE A 159 -16.56 -7.29 -15.13
N THR A 160 -15.37 -7.58 -14.65
CA THR A 160 -14.20 -6.73 -14.88
C THR A 160 -13.47 -7.26 -16.11
N ALA A 161 -13.40 -6.46 -17.16
CA ALA A 161 -12.59 -6.79 -18.33
C ALA A 161 -11.11 -6.54 -18.00
N THR A 162 -10.41 -7.57 -17.52
CA THR A 162 -8.96 -7.52 -17.35
C THR A 162 -8.26 -7.90 -18.64
N ILE A 163 -7.02 -7.45 -18.81
CA ILE A 163 -6.21 -7.77 -19.99
C ILE A 163 -5.84 -9.27 -20.02
N THR A 164 -6.07 -10.01 -18.94
CA THR A 164 -5.97 -11.47 -18.82
C THR A 164 -7.26 -12.23 -19.15
N GLY A 165 -8.38 -11.53 -19.35
CA GLY A 165 -9.68 -12.13 -19.65
C GLY A 165 -10.86 -11.48 -18.92
N VAL A 166 -12.04 -12.03 -19.20
CA VAL A 166 -13.31 -11.68 -18.54
C VAL A 166 -13.31 -12.26 -17.12
N GLN A 167 -13.12 -11.41 -16.10
CA GLN A 167 -13.23 -11.81 -14.69
C GLN A 167 -14.64 -11.52 -14.17
N TYR A 168 -15.29 -12.51 -13.56
CA TYR A 168 -16.58 -12.35 -12.89
C TYR A 168 -16.41 -11.76 -11.48
N GLN A 169 -17.27 -10.83 -11.08
CA GLN A 169 -17.36 -10.35 -9.70
C GLN A 169 -18.06 -11.40 -8.83
N GLN A 170 -17.28 -12.27 -8.18
CA GLN A 170 -17.79 -13.44 -7.46
C GLN A 170 -18.61 -13.11 -6.19
N SER A 171 -18.53 -11.89 -5.65
CA SER A 171 -19.13 -11.50 -4.36
C SER A 171 -20.68 -11.44 -4.31
N TRP A 172 -21.36 -11.31 -5.45
CA TRP A 172 -22.81 -11.18 -5.52
C TRP A 172 -23.37 -11.84 -6.79
N LEU A 173 -24.59 -12.36 -6.71
CA LEU A 173 -25.29 -13.01 -7.82
C LEU A 173 -26.71 -12.45 -7.92
N CYS A 174 -27.09 -11.95 -9.10
CA CYS A 174 -28.47 -11.54 -9.39
C CYS A 174 -29.12 -12.55 -10.34
N ILE A 175 -30.21 -13.16 -9.90
CA ILE A 175 -31.00 -14.15 -10.62
C ILE A 175 -32.31 -13.49 -11.02
N THR A 176 -32.65 -13.53 -12.30
CA THR A 176 -33.90 -12.98 -12.83
C THR A 176 -34.77 -14.13 -13.33
N CYS A 177 -36.05 -14.16 -12.96
CA CYS A 177 -36.99 -15.15 -13.48
C CYS A 177 -38.30 -14.46 -13.89
N THR A 178 -38.90 -14.94 -14.98
CA THR A 178 -40.23 -14.49 -15.43
C THR A 178 -41.23 -15.62 -15.31
N SER A 179 -42.32 -15.38 -14.58
CA SER A 179 -43.35 -16.38 -14.28
C SER A 179 -44.74 -15.86 -14.64
N LYS A 180 -45.55 -16.69 -15.30
CA LYS A 180 -46.94 -16.38 -15.65
C LYS A 180 -47.86 -16.32 -14.43
N SER A 181 -47.49 -16.93 -13.32
CA SER A 181 -48.32 -17.05 -12.11
C SER A 181 -48.28 -15.80 -11.21
N LEU A 182 -47.29 -14.92 -11.40
CA LEU A 182 -47.13 -13.71 -10.60
C LEU A 182 -47.99 -12.57 -11.16
N LEU A 183 -48.61 -11.79 -10.29
CA LEU A 183 -49.38 -10.59 -10.68
C LEU A 183 -48.52 -9.32 -10.55
N LYS A 184 -47.60 -9.32 -9.59
CA LYS A 184 -46.71 -8.20 -9.28
C LYS A 184 -45.25 -8.62 -9.46
N ARG A 185 -44.37 -7.62 -9.44
CA ARG A 185 -42.92 -7.85 -9.39
C ARG A 185 -42.47 -7.94 -7.94
N HIS A 186 -41.51 -8.82 -7.69
CA HIS A 186 -40.90 -9.00 -6.38
C HIS A 186 -39.38 -8.98 -6.51
N VAL A 187 -38.73 -8.42 -5.50
CA VAL A 187 -37.27 -8.43 -5.38
C VAL A 187 -36.96 -8.89 -3.97
N CYS A 188 -36.24 -10.00 -3.85
CA CYS A 188 -35.78 -10.53 -2.58
C CYS A 188 -34.25 -10.43 -2.53
N ILE A 189 -33.69 -10.05 -1.39
CA ILE A 189 -32.23 -9.98 -1.19
C ILE A 189 -31.87 -10.82 0.03
N SER A 190 -31.04 -11.84 -0.17
CA SER A 190 -30.48 -12.66 0.91
C SER A 190 -29.00 -12.33 1.12
N ARG A 191 -28.61 -12.15 2.39
CA ARG A 191 -27.22 -12.08 2.82
C ARG A 191 -26.84 -13.39 3.51
N LEU A 192 -25.85 -14.07 2.94
CA LEU A 192 -25.29 -15.30 3.49
C LEU A 192 -24.37 -14.98 4.69
N ASP A 193 -24.39 -15.79 5.74
CA ASP A 193 -23.49 -15.64 6.90
C ASP A 193 -22.01 -15.88 6.51
N ARG A 194 -21.80 -16.86 5.64
CA ARG A 194 -20.48 -17.28 5.13
C ARG A 194 -20.42 -17.14 3.62
N PRO A 195 -19.23 -16.87 3.05
CA PRO A 195 -19.05 -16.93 1.61
C PRO A 195 -19.29 -18.35 1.12
N GLN A 196 -20.14 -18.52 0.10
CA GLN A 196 -20.41 -19.82 -0.52
C GLN A 196 -19.75 -19.92 -1.90
N ASN A 197 -19.32 -21.13 -2.25
CA ASN A 197 -18.76 -21.47 -3.55
C ASN A 197 -19.74 -22.37 -4.31
N TRP A 198 -20.25 -21.88 -5.44
CA TRP A 198 -21.18 -22.60 -6.31
C TRP A 198 -20.63 -22.79 -7.73
N GLY A 199 -19.29 -22.88 -7.87
CA GLY A 199 -18.59 -23.11 -9.13
C GLY A 199 -17.76 -21.92 -9.61
N GLU A 200 -17.07 -22.08 -10.75
CA GLU A 200 -16.02 -21.18 -11.26
C GLU A 200 -16.44 -19.70 -11.39
N ASN A 201 -17.69 -19.44 -11.79
CA ASN A 201 -18.24 -18.09 -11.93
C ASN A 201 -18.78 -17.49 -10.60
N SER A 202 -18.78 -18.28 -9.51
CA SER A 202 -19.50 -18.01 -8.25
C SER A 202 -18.74 -18.53 -7.02
N CYS A 203 -17.42 -18.29 -6.95
CA CYS A 203 -16.56 -18.86 -5.90
C CYS A 203 -16.69 -18.27 -4.50
N GLU A 204 -17.15 -17.01 -4.35
CA GLU A 204 -17.25 -16.32 -3.05
C GLU A 204 -18.55 -15.49 -2.93
N VAL A 205 -19.70 -16.09 -3.27
CA VAL A 205 -20.98 -15.37 -3.21
C VAL A 205 -21.33 -15.08 -1.75
N ARG A 206 -21.70 -13.83 -1.44
CA ARG A 206 -22.25 -13.41 -0.13
C ARG A 206 -23.64 -12.79 -0.21
N PHE A 207 -24.04 -12.35 -1.41
CA PHE A 207 -25.34 -11.72 -1.65
C PHE A 207 -26.04 -12.40 -2.83
N VAL A 208 -27.27 -12.86 -2.61
CA VAL A 208 -28.16 -13.37 -3.66
C VAL A 208 -29.32 -12.41 -3.82
N ILE A 209 -29.55 -11.94 -5.04
CA ILE A 209 -30.62 -11.01 -5.41
C ILE A 209 -31.56 -11.77 -6.36
N LEU A 210 -32.77 -12.06 -5.91
CA LEU A 210 -33.79 -12.75 -6.71
C LEU A 210 -34.81 -11.73 -7.20
N VAL A 211 -34.95 -11.59 -8.52
CA VAL A 211 -35.93 -10.70 -9.16
C VAL A 211 -36.95 -11.55 -9.89
N LEU A 212 -38.21 -11.50 -9.44
CA LEU A 212 -39.33 -12.22 -10.04
C LEU A 212 -40.28 -11.20 -10.70
N ALA A 213 -40.70 -11.45 -11.94
CA ALA A 213 -41.63 -10.56 -12.65
C ALA A 213 -42.61 -11.31 -13.57
N PRO A 214 -43.80 -10.74 -13.84
CA PRO A 214 -44.70 -11.27 -14.86
C PRO A 214 -44.20 -10.99 -16.28
N PRO A 215 -44.46 -11.87 -17.26
CA PRO A 215 -43.99 -11.73 -18.63
C PRO A 215 -44.69 -10.60 -19.41
N LYS A 216 -45.94 -10.25 -19.05
CA LYS A 216 -46.68 -9.16 -19.71
C LYS A 216 -46.39 -7.81 -19.06
N MET A 217 -45.22 -7.24 -19.36
CA MET A 217 -44.81 -5.91 -18.87
C MET A 217 -44.34 -4.98 -20.00
N LYS A 218 -44.49 -3.66 -19.79
CA LYS A 218 -43.89 -2.64 -20.69
C LYS A 218 -42.37 -2.81 -20.69
N SER A 219 -41.71 -2.57 -21.84
CA SER A 219 -40.26 -2.75 -22.03
C SER A 219 -39.40 -2.17 -20.89
N THR A 220 -39.74 -0.98 -20.38
CA THR A 220 -39.05 -0.32 -19.26
C THR A 220 -39.31 -0.92 -17.86
N LYS A 221 -39.97 -2.08 -17.76
CA LYS A 221 -40.34 -2.74 -16.50
C LYS A 221 -39.91 -4.21 -16.39
N THR A 222 -39.11 -4.72 -17.32
CA THR A 222 -38.63 -6.12 -17.31
C THR A 222 -37.87 -6.49 -16.03
N ALA A 223 -37.80 -7.80 -15.74
CA ALA A 223 -36.96 -8.32 -14.65
C ALA A 223 -35.49 -7.89 -14.80
N THR A 224 -34.98 -7.88 -16.03
CA THR A 224 -33.63 -7.44 -16.38
C THR A 224 -33.38 -5.96 -16.06
N GLU A 225 -34.36 -5.07 -16.28
CA GLU A 225 -34.25 -3.65 -15.93
C GLU A 225 -34.24 -3.37 -14.42
N VAL A 226 -35.00 -4.17 -13.67
CA VAL A 226 -34.98 -4.12 -12.20
C VAL A 226 -33.65 -4.67 -11.69
N GLY A 227 -33.22 -5.84 -12.18
CA GLY A 227 -31.92 -6.45 -11.90
C GLY A 227 -30.75 -5.50 -12.19
N ARG A 228 -30.76 -4.80 -13.34
CA ARG A 228 -29.77 -3.76 -13.72
C ARG A 228 -29.61 -2.66 -12.67
N THR A 229 -30.71 -2.29 -12.01
CA THR A 229 -30.72 -1.27 -10.95
C THR A 229 -29.94 -1.74 -9.74
N PHE A 230 -30.25 -2.93 -9.22
CA PHE A 230 -29.55 -3.49 -8.06
C PHE A 230 -28.12 -3.90 -8.39
N ALA A 231 -27.88 -4.52 -9.55
CA ALA A 231 -26.55 -4.84 -10.07
C ALA A 231 -25.62 -3.61 -10.14
N THR A 232 -26.16 -2.44 -10.51
CA THR A 232 -25.42 -1.17 -10.50
C THR A 232 -25.07 -0.71 -9.08
N MET A 233 -25.96 -0.88 -8.09
CA MET A 233 -25.66 -0.54 -6.70
C MET A 233 -24.63 -1.49 -6.08
N PHE A 234 -24.78 -2.80 -6.31
CA PHE A 234 -23.90 -3.84 -5.79
C PHE A 234 -22.53 -3.91 -6.47
N LEU A 235 -22.31 -3.16 -7.56
CA LEU A 235 -20.99 -2.96 -8.17
C LEU A 235 -19.98 -2.36 -7.19
N ASP A 236 -20.43 -1.43 -6.35
CA ASP A 236 -19.60 -0.72 -5.37
C ASP A 236 -19.27 -1.62 -4.17
N ILE A 237 -17.99 -1.95 -4.06
CA ILE A 237 -17.41 -2.70 -2.96
C ILE A 237 -17.63 -2.05 -1.58
N THR A 238 -17.59 -0.72 -1.49
CA THR A 238 -17.76 -0.01 -0.22
C THR A 238 -19.20 -0.12 0.28
N PHE A 239 -20.16 -0.16 -0.65
CA PHE A 239 -21.55 -0.47 -0.38
C PHE A 239 -21.75 -1.92 0.07
N ARG A 240 -21.16 -2.90 -0.63
CA ARG A 240 -21.21 -4.32 -0.21
C ARG A 240 -20.69 -4.51 1.21
N GLN A 241 -19.56 -3.89 1.58
CA GLN A 241 -19.06 -3.94 2.95
C GLN A 241 -19.95 -3.21 3.97
N LYS A 242 -20.63 -2.13 3.58
CA LYS A 242 -21.65 -1.48 4.43
C LYS A 242 -22.80 -2.46 4.71
N LEU A 243 -23.29 -3.18 3.70
CA LEU A 243 -24.33 -4.21 3.83
C LEU A 243 -23.90 -5.44 4.63
N LEU A 244 -22.61 -5.81 4.67
CA LEU A 244 -22.12 -6.86 5.56
C LEU A 244 -22.15 -6.44 7.04
N LYS A 245 -22.01 -5.14 7.34
CA LYS A 245 -21.94 -4.61 8.70
C LYS A 245 -23.32 -4.35 9.35
N THR A 246 -24.39 -4.26 8.58
CA THR A 246 -25.75 -3.98 9.11
C THR A 246 -26.24 -5.16 9.96
N ARG A 247 -26.85 -4.87 11.11
CA ARG A 247 -27.44 -5.89 12.00
C ARG A 247 -28.95 -6.00 11.84
N THR A 248 -29.61 -4.93 11.41
CA THR A 248 -31.07 -4.87 11.23
C THR A 248 -31.46 -4.68 9.77
N VAL A 249 -32.71 -5.03 9.44
CA VAL A 249 -33.28 -4.81 8.10
C VAL A 249 -33.44 -3.31 7.80
N GLU A 250 -33.74 -2.49 8.81
CA GLU A 250 -33.85 -1.04 8.63
C GLU A 250 -32.49 -0.37 8.37
N GLU A 251 -31.41 -0.81 9.02
CA GLU A 251 -30.04 -0.38 8.66
C GLU A 251 -29.67 -0.77 7.22
N PHE A 252 -30.13 -1.93 6.74
CA PHE A 252 -29.93 -2.38 5.36
C PHE A 252 -30.68 -1.47 4.36
N LYS A 253 -31.93 -1.09 4.68
CA LYS A 253 -32.72 -0.11 3.92
C LYS A 253 -32.07 1.28 3.94
N GLU A 254 -31.61 1.79 5.09
CA GLU A 254 -30.84 3.04 5.19
C GLU A 254 -29.58 3.00 4.30
N ALA A 255 -28.86 1.87 4.27
CA ALA A 255 -27.66 1.70 3.46
C ALA A 255 -27.97 1.80 1.95
N LEU A 256 -29.06 1.18 1.49
CA LEU A 256 -29.54 1.28 0.11
C LEU A 256 -29.92 2.73 -0.28
N VAL A 257 -30.67 3.42 0.58
CA VAL A 257 -31.07 4.83 0.34
C VAL A 257 -29.83 5.74 0.25
N HIS A 258 -28.86 5.54 1.13
CA HIS A 258 -27.59 6.27 1.10
C HIS A 258 -26.78 5.98 -0.17
N GLN A 259 -26.79 4.73 -0.67
CA GLN A 259 -26.10 4.40 -1.92
C GLN A 259 -26.75 5.06 -3.14
N ARG A 260 -28.09 5.11 -3.17
CA ARG A 260 -28.82 5.90 -4.18
C ARG A 260 -28.41 7.37 -4.16
N GLN A 261 -28.28 7.98 -2.98
CA GLN A 261 -27.82 9.37 -2.86
C GLN A 261 -26.41 9.55 -3.41
N LEU A 262 -25.46 8.67 -3.04
CA LEU A 262 -24.09 8.69 -3.59
C LEU A 262 -24.09 8.58 -5.13
N LEU A 263 -24.77 7.58 -5.70
CA LEU A 263 -24.83 7.39 -7.15
C LEU A 263 -25.51 8.55 -7.89
N THR A 264 -26.41 9.29 -7.23
CA THR A 264 -27.02 10.51 -7.79
C THR A 264 -26.08 11.72 -7.73
N MET A 265 -25.25 11.81 -6.69
CA MET A 265 -24.32 12.93 -6.46
C MET A 265 -23.00 12.80 -7.25
N VAL A 266 -22.48 11.59 -7.46
CA VAL A 266 -21.16 11.37 -8.10
C VAL A 266 -21.09 11.89 -9.54
N ASN A 267 -22.22 12.00 -10.25
CA ASN A 267 -22.28 12.56 -11.61
C ASN A 267 -22.41 14.10 -11.67
N HIS A 268 -22.17 14.85 -10.58
CA HIS A 268 -22.14 16.32 -10.60
C HIS A 268 -20.79 16.91 -11.08
N GLY A 269 -20.47 16.65 -12.36
CA GLY A 269 -19.60 17.51 -13.18
C GLY A 269 -20.44 18.19 -14.26
N PRO A 270 -20.24 19.49 -14.58
CA PRO A 270 -21.14 20.22 -15.48
C PRO A 270 -21.00 19.77 -16.95
N THR A 271 -21.90 18.89 -17.40
CA THR A 271 -22.00 18.41 -18.78
C THR A 271 -22.75 19.39 -19.69
N SER A 272 -22.17 20.57 -19.94
CA SER A 272 -22.58 21.46 -21.04
C SER A 272 -21.39 22.19 -21.67
N ASN A 273 -20.49 21.42 -22.29
CA ASN A 273 -19.67 21.79 -23.45
C ASN A 273 -18.73 20.62 -23.77
N ARG A 274 -19.23 19.64 -24.54
CA ARG A 274 -18.52 18.38 -24.84
C ARG A 274 -17.47 18.55 -25.96
N LYS A 275 -16.61 19.57 -25.84
CA LYS A 275 -15.38 19.81 -26.64
C LYS A 275 -14.23 20.38 -25.78
N SER A 276 -14.13 19.96 -24.51
CA SER A 276 -12.93 20.13 -23.69
C SER A 276 -12.86 19.02 -22.64
N SER A 277 -11.79 18.22 -22.68
CA SER A 277 -11.56 17.08 -21.78
C SER A 277 -11.23 17.53 -20.34
N VAL A 278 -12.06 17.14 -19.36
CA VAL A 278 -11.87 17.46 -17.93
C VAL A 278 -11.47 16.20 -17.14
N SER A 279 -10.15 15.97 -17.11
CA SER A 279 -9.35 15.63 -15.92
C SER A 279 -9.84 14.60 -14.89
N ILE A 280 -10.04 13.33 -15.28
CA ILE A 280 -9.86 12.18 -14.34
C ILE A 280 -8.82 11.15 -14.85
N GLN A 281 -8.48 11.16 -16.14
CA GLN A 281 -7.22 10.59 -16.62
C GLN A 281 -6.25 11.73 -16.97
N ARG A 282 -5.19 11.90 -16.18
CA ARG A 282 -3.95 12.48 -16.70
C ARG A 282 -3.26 11.44 -17.59
N HIS A 283 -3.75 11.31 -18.82
CA HIS A 283 -2.85 11.00 -19.93
C HIS A 283 -1.64 11.93 -19.79
N HIS A 284 -0.43 11.38 -19.81
CA HIS A 284 0.81 12.16 -19.60
C HIS A 284 0.97 13.23 -20.68
N GLN A 285 0.40 14.42 -20.45
CA GLN A 285 0.93 15.64 -21.04
C GLN A 285 2.34 15.84 -20.46
N PRO A 286 3.37 16.04 -21.29
CA PRO A 286 4.70 16.33 -20.79
C PRO A 286 4.65 17.64 -20.00
N LEU A 287 5.23 17.66 -18.79
CA LEU A 287 5.26 18.86 -17.95
C LEU A 287 5.82 20.03 -18.75
N GLN A 288 5.08 21.13 -18.82
CA GLN A 288 5.56 22.32 -19.50
C GLN A 288 6.24 23.23 -18.49
N LEU A 289 7.31 23.93 -18.91
CA LEU A 289 8.00 24.90 -18.05
C LEU A 289 7.04 25.98 -17.50
N LYS A 290 5.93 26.24 -18.20
CA LYS A 290 4.85 27.14 -17.83
C LYS A 290 4.11 26.75 -16.56
N ASP A 291 4.12 25.47 -16.17
CA ASP A 291 3.42 24.97 -14.98
C ASP A 291 4.16 25.32 -13.66
N PHE A 292 5.47 25.62 -13.75
CA PHE A 292 6.32 26.02 -12.62
C PHE A 292 6.36 27.53 -12.37
N LEU A 293 5.92 28.34 -13.34
CA LEU A 293 5.93 29.81 -13.29
C LEU A 293 4.89 30.48 -12.36
N PRO A 294 3.69 29.92 -12.05
CA PRO A 294 2.74 30.57 -11.16
C PRO A 294 3.12 30.34 -9.69
N VAL A 295 3.92 31.28 -9.16
CA VAL A 295 4.44 31.27 -7.78
C VAL A 295 3.32 31.12 -6.75
N GLY A 296 3.43 30.14 -5.86
CA GLY A 296 2.51 29.92 -4.74
C GLY A 296 1.13 29.35 -5.10
N LYS A 297 0.81 29.20 -6.39
CA LYS A 297 -0.50 28.69 -6.83
C LYS A 297 -0.77 27.26 -6.35
N GLY A 298 0.23 26.36 -6.40
CA GLY A 298 0.08 24.98 -5.92
C GLY A 298 -0.22 24.89 -4.42
N ILE A 299 0.41 25.74 -3.61
CA ILE A 299 0.15 25.82 -2.16
C ILE A 299 -1.30 26.26 -1.90
N TRP A 300 -1.77 27.30 -2.60
CA TRP A 300 -3.15 27.78 -2.46
C TRP A 300 -4.19 26.73 -2.89
N GLU A 301 -3.95 26.03 -4.01
CA GLU A 301 -4.83 24.95 -4.46
C GLU A 301 -4.87 23.77 -3.47
N ASP A 302 -3.75 23.39 -2.88
CA ASP A 302 -3.67 22.31 -1.89
C ASP A 302 -4.40 22.69 -0.58
N ILE A 303 -4.23 23.93 -0.10
CA ILE A 303 -4.97 24.45 1.07
C ILE A 303 -6.47 24.53 0.77
N ALA A 304 -6.88 25.11 -0.35
CA ALA A 304 -8.28 25.26 -0.73
C ALA A 304 -9.00 23.90 -0.88
N ARG A 305 -8.28 22.86 -1.32
CA ARG A 305 -8.77 21.48 -1.42
C ARG A 305 -8.96 20.81 -0.06
N ARG A 306 -7.99 20.98 0.87
CA ARG A 306 -7.98 20.26 2.16
C ARG A 306 -8.74 20.99 3.28
N PHE A 307 -8.83 22.31 3.26
CA PHE A 307 -9.46 23.10 4.32
C PHE A 307 -10.93 22.69 4.64
N PRO A 308 -11.82 22.45 3.66
CA PRO A 308 -13.21 22.04 3.95
C PRO A 308 -13.34 20.67 4.62
N VAL A 309 -12.40 19.75 4.36
CA VAL A 309 -12.40 18.38 4.91
C VAL A 309 -11.60 18.26 6.20
N TYR A 310 -10.86 19.29 6.61
CA TYR A 310 -10.01 19.28 7.81
C TYR A 310 -10.76 18.91 9.12
N PRO A 311 -11.97 19.43 9.42
CA PRO A 311 -12.70 19.03 10.63
C PRO A 311 -13.10 17.54 10.65
N LEU A 312 -13.28 16.93 9.46
CA LEU A 312 -13.62 15.51 9.33
C LEU A 312 -12.45 14.58 9.66
N ASP A 313 -11.21 15.07 9.75
CA ASP A 313 -10.05 14.28 10.18
C ASP A 313 -10.08 13.95 11.69
N PHE A 314 -10.83 14.73 12.48
CA PHE A 314 -11.04 14.52 13.92
C PHE A 314 -12.36 13.79 14.23
N THR A 315 -13.41 13.95 13.41
CA THR A 315 -14.74 13.40 13.72
C THR A 315 -15.01 12.00 13.13
N ASP A 316 -14.49 11.68 11.92
CA ASP A 316 -14.91 10.51 11.10
C ASP A 316 -14.67 9.12 11.74
N GLY A 317 -13.92 9.01 12.84
CA GLY A 317 -13.76 7.74 13.58
C GLY A 317 -14.20 7.74 15.05
N ILE A 318 -14.40 8.92 15.65
CA ILE A 318 -14.86 9.06 17.04
C ILE A 318 -16.40 9.16 17.11
N ILE A 319 -17.01 9.93 16.21
CA ILE A 319 -18.41 10.34 16.29
C ILE A 319 -19.22 9.69 15.15
N GLY A 320 -20.32 9.01 15.51
CA GLY A 320 -21.31 8.47 14.55
C GLY A 320 -21.45 6.93 14.54
N LYS A 321 -22.33 6.43 13.67
CA LYS A 321 -22.68 4.98 13.56
C LYS A 321 -21.47 4.08 13.19
N ASN A 322 -20.41 4.63 12.59
CA ASN A 322 -19.19 3.91 12.18
C ASN A 322 -18.01 4.06 13.17
N LYS A 323 -18.29 4.01 14.48
CA LYS A 323 -17.28 4.22 15.54
C LYS A 323 -16.16 3.17 15.45
N ALA A 324 -14.94 3.62 15.17
CA ALA A 324 -13.75 2.78 14.97
C ALA A 324 -12.67 2.99 16.06
N VAL A 325 -13.09 3.47 17.23
CA VAL A 325 -12.19 3.88 18.34
C VAL A 325 -11.21 2.78 18.76
N GLY A 326 -11.63 1.51 18.80
CA GLY A 326 -10.72 0.40 19.09
C GLY A 326 -9.56 0.31 18.09
N LYS A 327 -9.87 0.42 16.79
CA LYS A 327 -8.85 0.44 15.73
C LYS A 327 -7.92 1.65 15.87
N TYR A 328 -8.47 2.85 16.14
CA TYR A 328 -7.65 4.04 16.34
C TYR A 328 -6.71 3.92 17.54
N ILE A 329 -7.16 3.34 18.67
CA ILE A 329 -6.31 3.10 19.84
C ILE A 329 -5.20 2.10 19.48
N THR A 330 -5.53 0.96 18.85
CA THR A 330 -4.53 -0.03 18.41
C THR A 330 -3.52 0.58 17.44
N THR A 331 -3.96 1.33 16.42
CA THR A 331 -3.06 2.03 15.48
C THR A 331 -2.20 3.07 16.19
N THR A 332 -2.74 3.81 17.18
CA THR A 332 -1.96 4.80 17.95
C THR A 332 -0.87 4.14 18.78
N LEU A 333 -1.18 3.01 19.44
CA LEU A 333 -0.21 2.24 20.22
C LEU A 333 0.86 1.58 19.33
N PHE A 334 0.45 1.01 18.19
CA PHE A 334 1.36 0.50 17.17
C PHE A 334 2.31 1.60 16.68
N LEU A 335 1.75 2.74 16.26
CA LEU A 335 2.53 3.86 15.73
C LEU A 335 3.47 4.46 16.79
N TYR A 336 3.03 4.54 18.05
CA TYR A 336 3.87 4.96 19.17
C TYR A 336 5.16 4.12 19.26
N PHE A 337 5.06 2.79 19.31
CA PHE A 337 6.24 1.93 19.35
C PHE A 337 7.05 1.97 18.05
N ALA A 338 6.37 2.03 16.90
CA ALA A 338 7.00 2.13 15.59
C ALA A 338 7.79 3.44 15.42
N CYS A 339 7.39 4.55 16.06
CA CYS A 339 8.14 5.80 16.08
C CYS A 339 9.23 5.81 17.16
N LEU A 340 8.92 5.36 18.39
CA LEU A 340 9.82 5.45 19.54
C LEU A 340 11.11 4.64 19.32
N LEU A 341 11.00 3.41 18.82
CA LEU A 341 12.13 2.49 18.72
C LEU A 341 13.21 2.97 17.72
N PRO A 342 12.88 3.37 16.47
CA PRO A 342 13.87 3.97 15.58
C PRO A 342 14.39 5.31 16.08
N THR A 343 13.57 6.12 16.77
CA THR A 343 14.00 7.40 17.36
C THR A 343 15.11 7.18 18.40
N ILE A 344 14.99 6.16 19.26
CA ILE A 344 16.05 5.77 20.21
C ILE A 344 17.28 5.22 19.47
N ALA A 345 17.08 4.40 18.44
CA ALA A 345 18.17 3.80 17.66
C ALA A 345 19.00 4.85 16.89
N PHE A 346 18.33 5.77 16.18
CA PHE A 346 18.97 6.88 15.49
C PHE A 346 19.55 7.93 16.44
N GLY A 347 18.91 8.19 17.59
CA GLY A 347 19.49 9.03 18.63
C GLY A 347 20.79 8.44 19.19
N SER A 348 20.85 7.11 19.39
CA SER A 348 22.07 6.41 19.82
C SER A 348 23.13 6.34 18.73
N LEU A 349 22.75 6.39 17.45
CA LEU A 349 23.67 6.46 16.32
C LEU A 349 24.23 7.88 16.14
N ASN A 350 23.40 8.91 16.32
CA ASN A 350 23.81 10.31 16.28
C ASN A 350 24.71 10.67 17.48
N ASP A 351 24.46 10.13 18.68
CA ASP A 351 25.37 10.25 19.85
C ASP A 351 26.78 9.74 19.52
N GLU A 352 26.89 8.59 18.83
CA GLU A 352 28.18 8.05 18.37
C GLU A 352 28.79 8.80 17.18
N ASN A 353 27.97 9.41 16.32
CA ASN A 353 28.44 10.14 15.13
C ASN A 353 28.77 11.62 15.40
N THR A 354 28.40 12.15 16.56
CA THR A 354 28.55 13.57 16.93
C THR A 354 29.22 13.79 18.29
N ASP A 355 29.88 12.75 18.82
CA ASP A 355 30.55 12.72 20.14
C ASP A 355 29.66 13.07 21.34
N GLY A 356 28.33 13.01 21.15
CA GLY A 356 27.31 13.37 22.14
C GLY A 356 26.71 14.78 21.97
N ALA A 357 27.00 15.50 20.87
CA ALA A 357 26.36 16.78 20.59
C ALA A 357 24.85 16.64 20.29
N ILE A 358 24.45 15.58 19.57
CA ILE A 358 23.05 15.18 19.35
C ILE A 358 22.81 13.85 20.05
N ASP A 359 22.12 13.89 21.19
CA ASP A 359 21.83 12.71 22.00
C ASP A 359 20.41 12.15 21.78
N VAL A 360 20.09 11.03 22.44
CA VAL A 360 18.76 10.41 22.38
C VAL A 360 17.67 11.36 22.89
N GLN A 361 17.96 12.20 23.89
CA GLN A 361 16.99 13.11 24.49
C GLN A 361 16.57 14.23 23.52
N LYS A 362 17.54 14.88 22.85
CA LYS A 362 17.27 15.83 21.75
C LYS A 362 16.54 15.18 20.58
N THR A 363 16.89 13.93 20.25
CA THR A 363 16.24 13.19 19.16
C THR A 363 14.77 12.89 19.46
N MET A 364 14.46 12.44 20.68
CA MET A 364 13.07 12.23 21.12
C MET A 364 12.27 13.53 21.24
N ALA A 365 12.90 14.63 21.69
CA ALA A 365 12.26 15.94 21.76
C ALA A 365 11.92 16.48 20.35
N GLY A 366 12.89 16.48 19.43
CA GLY A 366 12.68 16.91 18.04
C GLY A 366 11.61 16.09 17.32
N GLN A 367 11.63 14.77 17.51
CA GLN A 367 10.61 13.85 17.02
C GLN A 367 9.20 14.19 17.51
N SER A 368 9.04 14.42 18.83
CA SER A 368 7.72 14.73 19.40
C SER A 368 7.20 16.09 18.94
N ILE A 369 8.05 17.12 18.97
CA ILE A 369 7.68 18.49 18.57
C ILE A 369 7.30 18.54 17.09
N GLY A 370 8.17 18.04 16.21
CA GLY A 370 7.92 18.10 14.78
C GLY A 370 6.82 17.16 14.31
N GLY A 371 6.67 15.98 14.94
CA GLY A 371 5.54 15.08 14.71
C GLY A 371 4.20 15.69 15.13
N LEU A 372 4.15 16.41 16.26
CA LEU A 372 2.94 17.12 16.72
C LEU A 372 2.56 18.26 15.77
N LEU A 373 3.53 19.11 15.40
CA LEU A 373 3.31 20.20 14.45
C LEU A 373 2.84 19.68 13.08
N TYR A 374 3.44 18.59 12.59
CA TYR A 374 3.03 17.98 11.34
C TYR A 374 1.62 17.36 11.42
N ALA A 375 1.29 16.62 12.49
CA ALA A 375 -0.04 16.02 12.64
C ALA A 375 -1.16 17.09 12.69
N LEU A 376 -0.89 18.24 13.31
CA LEU A 376 -1.80 19.38 13.36
C LEU A 376 -1.93 20.06 11.99
N PHE A 377 -0.82 20.48 11.38
CA PHE A 377 -0.87 21.40 10.23
C PHE A 377 -0.75 20.75 8.85
N SER A 378 -0.33 19.48 8.73
CA SER A 378 -0.15 18.82 7.42
C SER A 378 -1.42 18.74 6.60
N GLY A 379 -1.28 18.73 5.29
CA GLY A 379 -2.34 18.36 4.37
C GLY A 379 -2.52 16.83 4.30
N GLN A 380 -1.45 16.04 4.33
CA GLN A 380 -1.52 14.58 4.42
C GLN A 380 -1.06 14.02 5.79
N PRO A 381 -1.98 13.88 6.77
CA PRO A 381 -1.65 13.50 8.15
C PRO A 381 -1.38 12.00 8.36
N LEU A 382 -1.48 11.18 7.30
CA LEU A 382 -1.09 9.78 7.33
C LEU A 382 0.43 9.58 7.20
N VAL A 383 1.15 10.60 6.72
CA VAL A 383 2.61 10.59 6.64
C VAL A 383 3.21 10.77 8.04
N VAL A 384 4.23 9.96 8.35
CA VAL A 384 4.88 9.92 9.66
C VAL A 384 6.30 10.47 9.52
N LEU A 385 6.62 11.55 10.25
CA LEU A 385 7.98 12.12 10.23
C LEU A 385 8.90 11.38 11.20
N LEU A 386 10.12 11.03 10.78
CA LEU A 386 11.23 10.58 11.62
C LEU A 386 12.59 11.11 11.12
N THR A 387 13.60 11.10 11.97
CA THR A 387 15.01 11.09 11.55
C THR A 387 15.32 9.74 10.86
N THR A 388 16.02 9.75 9.72
CA THR A 388 16.34 8.55 8.92
C THR A 388 17.85 8.26 8.83
N ALA A 389 18.23 7.06 8.35
CA ALA A 389 19.63 6.66 8.20
C ALA A 389 20.44 7.58 7.26
N PRO A 390 19.93 7.99 6.06
CA PRO A 390 20.62 8.96 5.22
C PRO A 390 20.90 10.30 5.92
N LEU A 391 20.03 10.71 6.84
CA LEU A 391 20.17 11.94 7.61
C LEU A 391 21.19 11.83 8.75
N ALA A 392 21.24 10.68 9.43
CA ALA A 392 22.30 10.36 10.40
C ALA A 392 23.68 10.30 9.72
N LEU A 393 23.74 9.75 8.51
CA LEU A 393 24.95 9.75 7.67
C LEU A 393 25.37 11.17 7.27
N TYR A 394 24.41 12.02 6.87
CA TYR A 394 24.67 13.42 6.55
C TYR A 394 25.22 14.19 7.76
N THR A 395 24.62 13.96 8.94
CA THR A 395 25.06 14.56 10.21
C THR A 395 26.49 14.15 10.58
N HIS A 396 26.87 12.89 10.38
CA HIS A 396 28.26 12.43 10.54
C HIS A 396 29.22 13.14 9.57
N VAL A 397 28.81 13.42 8.32
CA VAL A 397 29.66 14.14 7.37
C VAL A 397 29.83 15.61 7.79
N ILE A 398 28.76 16.26 8.25
CA ILE A 398 28.84 17.62 8.84
C ILE A 398 29.82 17.64 10.02
N ARG A 399 29.73 16.67 10.94
CA ARG A 399 30.65 16.56 12.09
C ARG A 399 32.12 16.47 11.65
N GLY A 400 32.42 15.61 10.67
CA GLY A 400 33.77 15.46 10.11
C GLY A 400 34.29 16.72 9.42
N ILE A 401 33.43 17.45 8.68
CA ILE A 401 33.79 18.77 8.12
C ILE A 401 34.08 19.77 9.23
N CYS A 402 33.36 19.72 10.35
CA CYS A 402 33.64 20.59 11.50
C CYS A 402 34.99 20.25 12.17
N ASP A 403 35.37 18.98 12.24
CA ASP A 403 36.71 18.56 12.72
C ASP A 403 37.83 18.97 11.74
N ASP A 404 37.64 18.73 10.43
CA ASP A 404 38.65 19.04 9.39
C ASP A 404 38.95 20.55 9.28
N TYR A 405 37.99 21.42 9.62
CA TYR A 405 38.07 22.88 9.46
C TYR A 405 37.96 23.68 10.78
N ASP A 406 37.99 23.01 11.94
CA ASP A 406 37.87 23.62 13.29
C ASP A 406 36.68 24.58 13.44
N LEU A 407 35.48 24.10 13.08
CA LEU A 407 34.23 24.88 13.14
C LEU A 407 33.34 24.40 14.29
N ASP A 408 32.60 25.30 14.95
CA ASP A 408 31.55 24.88 15.89
C ASP A 408 30.45 24.11 15.16
N PHE A 409 30.37 22.82 15.48
CA PHE A 409 29.36 21.91 14.96
C PHE A 409 27.93 22.42 15.19
N SER A 410 27.63 22.98 16.37
CA SER A 410 26.25 23.37 16.72
C SER A 410 25.74 24.48 15.80
N THR A 411 26.57 25.49 15.56
CA THR A 411 26.21 26.65 14.76
C THR A 411 26.36 26.38 13.24
N PHE A 412 27.33 25.57 12.81
CA PHE A 412 27.43 25.13 11.41
C PHE A 412 26.26 24.21 10.99
N TYR A 413 25.82 23.33 11.89
CA TYR A 413 24.62 22.51 11.73
C TYR A 413 23.37 23.38 11.58
N ALA A 414 23.18 24.37 12.46
CA ALA A 414 22.08 25.32 12.39
C ALA A 414 22.03 26.07 11.05
N TRP A 415 23.14 26.66 10.60
CA TRP A 415 23.21 27.36 9.31
C TRP A 415 22.91 26.44 8.11
N THR A 416 23.41 25.21 8.13
CA THR A 416 23.11 24.20 7.09
C THR A 416 21.61 23.89 7.04
N GLY A 417 20.95 23.78 8.20
CA GLY A 417 19.52 23.55 8.32
C GLY A 417 18.64 24.75 7.92
N LEU A 418 19.12 25.98 8.17
CA LEU A 418 18.45 27.21 7.69
C LEU A 418 18.49 27.31 6.16
N TRP A 419 19.64 27.05 5.53
CA TRP A 419 19.76 27.02 4.07
C TRP A 419 18.91 25.91 3.44
N ASN A 420 18.90 24.71 4.02
CA ASN A 420 18.00 23.62 3.64
C ASN A 420 16.52 24.08 3.64
N SER A 421 16.09 24.71 4.74
CA SER A 421 14.72 25.21 4.90
C SER A 421 14.37 26.30 3.87
N PHE A 422 15.31 27.20 3.57
CA PHE A 422 15.15 28.21 2.52
C PHE A 422 14.93 27.58 1.14
N PHE A 423 15.76 26.60 0.74
CA PHE A 423 15.59 25.91 -0.54
C PHE A 423 14.30 25.08 -0.61
N LEU A 424 13.89 24.41 0.47
CA LEU A 424 12.62 23.67 0.51
C LEU A 424 11.41 24.60 0.35
N ALA A 425 11.42 25.77 0.99
CA ALA A 425 10.38 26.78 0.78
C ALA A 425 10.36 27.27 -0.68
N LEU A 426 11.54 27.53 -1.27
CA LEU A 426 11.68 27.89 -2.68
C LEU A 426 11.06 26.83 -3.62
N TYR A 427 11.30 25.55 -3.33
CA TYR A 427 10.77 24.43 -4.11
C TYR A 427 9.23 24.33 -4.01
N ALA A 428 8.66 24.59 -2.83
CA ALA A 428 7.21 24.65 -2.64
C ALA A 428 6.57 25.82 -3.41
N PHE A 429 7.21 27.00 -3.43
CA PHE A 429 6.70 28.17 -4.14
C PHE A 429 6.74 28.04 -5.67
N PHE A 430 7.74 27.38 -6.24
CA PHE A 430 7.87 27.16 -7.70
C PHE A 430 7.17 25.87 -8.21
N ASN A 431 6.27 25.28 -7.42
CA ASN A 431 5.55 24.05 -7.75
C ASN A 431 6.47 22.87 -8.16
N LEU A 432 7.70 22.80 -7.62
CA LEU A 432 8.66 21.77 -8.03
C LEU A 432 8.19 20.36 -7.66
N SER A 433 7.31 20.20 -6.69
CA SER A 433 6.63 18.93 -6.36
C SER A 433 5.90 18.28 -7.55
N LEU A 434 5.65 18.99 -8.66
CA LEU A 434 5.23 18.36 -9.93
C LEU A 434 6.24 17.33 -10.45
N ILE A 435 7.53 17.46 -10.12
CA ILE A 435 8.61 16.48 -10.41
C ILE A 435 8.29 15.10 -9.80
N MET A 436 7.44 15.01 -8.77
CA MET A 436 6.90 13.74 -8.27
C MET A 436 6.36 12.87 -9.40
N SER A 437 5.62 13.43 -10.36
CA SER A 437 5.04 12.64 -11.47
C SER A 437 6.07 11.93 -12.37
N LEU A 438 7.37 12.21 -12.22
CA LEU A 438 8.48 11.51 -12.88
C LEU A 438 9.04 10.35 -12.04
N PHE A 439 8.84 10.34 -10.72
CA PHE A 439 9.07 9.15 -9.92
C PHE A 439 7.99 8.12 -10.26
N LYS A 440 8.44 6.86 -10.39
CA LYS A 440 7.58 5.69 -10.64
C LYS A 440 8.12 4.52 -9.84
N ARG A 441 7.27 3.52 -9.65
CA ARG A 441 7.48 2.31 -8.84
C ARG A 441 8.92 1.76 -8.90
N SER A 442 9.48 1.60 -10.09
CA SER A 442 10.85 1.12 -10.31
C SER A 442 11.96 1.93 -9.64
N THR A 443 11.76 3.24 -9.45
CA THR A 443 12.68 4.13 -8.73
C THR A 443 12.45 4.02 -7.22
N GLU A 444 11.20 3.97 -6.78
CA GLU A 444 10.82 3.79 -5.36
C GLU A 444 11.42 2.50 -4.78
N GLU A 445 11.33 1.41 -5.54
CA GLU A 445 11.88 0.10 -5.19
C GLU A 445 13.41 0.10 -5.02
N ILE A 446 14.14 0.82 -5.88
CA ILE A 446 15.60 0.95 -5.76
C ILE A 446 15.95 1.70 -4.48
N ILE A 447 15.22 2.78 -4.18
CA ILE A 447 15.42 3.60 -2.98
C ILE A 447 15.13 2.78 -1.71
N ALA A 448 14.03 2.04 -1.70
CA ALA A 448 13.67 1.14 -0.61
C ALA A 448 14.74 0.07 -0.36
N LEU A 449 15.29 -0.53 -1.42
CA LEU A 449 16.33 -1.56 -1.30
C LEU A 449 17.67 -0.97 -0.85
N PHE A 450 18.03 0.23 -1.32
CA PHE A 450 19.21 0.98 -0.85
C PHE A 450 19.13 1.31 0.65
N ILE A 451 18.00 1.83 1.11
CA ILE A 451 17.75 2.10 2.54
C ILE A 451 17.86 0.79 3.36
N SER A 452 17.29 -0.31 2.85
CA SER A 452 17.37 -1.63 3.50
C SER A 452 18.81 -2.14 3.62
N ILE A 453 19.61 -2.04 2.55
CA ILE A 453 21.04 -2.42 2.55
C ILE A 453 21.83 -1.56 3.55
N THR A 454 21.56 -0.25 3.60
CA THR A 454 22.19 0.68 4.54
C THR A 454 21.93 0.27 6.00
N PHE A 455 20.68 -0.08 6.34
CA PHE A 455 20.32 -0.57 7.67
C PHE A 455 21.05 -1.86 8.08
N VAL A 456 21.19 -2.82 7.16
CA VAL A 456 21.95 -4.06 7.44
C VAL A 456 23.41 -3.73 7.75
N LEU A 457 24.02 -2.83 6.98
CA LEU A 457 25.42 -2.48 7.13
C LEU A 457 25.69 -1.65 8.39
N ASP A 458 24.80 -0.74 8.78
CA ASP A 458 24.93 -0.02 10.05
C ASP A 458 24.76 -0.94 11.26
N ALA A 459 23.83 -1.91 11.21
CA ALA A 459 23.70 -2.94 12.25
C ALA A 459 24.98 -3.81 12.36
N VAL A 460 25.49 -4.31 11.23
CA VAL A 460 26.73 -5.11 11.19
C VAL A 460 27.94 -4.30 11.65
N LYS A 461 28.09 -3.06 11.20
CA LYS A 461 29.16 -2.13 11.63
C LYS A 461 29.08 -1.85 13.13
N GLY A 462 27.88 -1.64 13.66
CA GLY A 462 27.61 -1.50 15.09
C GLY A 462 28.06 -2.72 15.90
N MET A 463 27.77 -3.93 15.41
CA MET A 463 28.25 -5.17 16.03
C MET A 463 29.76 -5.35 15.92
N VAL A 464 30.37 -5.06 14.77
CA VAL A 464 31.83 -5.14 14.59
C VAL A 464 32.56 -4.21 15.56
N LYS A 465 32.08 -2.97 15.77
CA LYS A 465 32.58 -2.06 16.82
C LYS A 465 32.52 -2.70 18.21
N ILE A 466 31.41 -3.38 18.56
CA ILE A 466 31.25 -4.04 19.87
C ILE A 466 32.25 -5.22 20.01
N PHE A 467 32.42 -6.04 18.97
CA PHE A 467 33.41 -7.12 18.99
C PHE A 467 34.84 -6.59 19.09
N GLN A 468 35.22 -5.56 18.32
CA GLN A 468 36.52 -4.91 18.44
C GLN A 468 36.76 -4.40 19.88
N LYS A 469 35.77 -3.74 20.48
CA LYS A 469 35.85 -3.17 21.83
C LYS A 469 35.95 -4.22 22.95
N TYR A 470 35.13 -5.27 22.92
CA TYR A 470 34.99 -6.21 24.05
C TYR A 470 35.63 -7.59 23.84
N TYR A 471 35.83 -8.02 22.59
CA TYR A 471 36.39 -9.35 22.28
C TYR A 471 37.90 -9.31 22.02
N TYR A 472 38.35 -8.38 21.16
CA TYR A 472 39.76 -8.27 20.76
C TYR A 472 40.61 -7.45 21.74
N GLY A 473 40.01 -6.47 22.42
CA GLY A 473 40.71 -5.60 23.36
C GLY A 473 41.64 -4.58 22.68
N ASN A 474 42.22 -3.68 23.48
CA ASN A 474 42.89 -2.47 22.98
C ASN A 474 44.31 -2.69 22.41
N SER A 475 44.63 -3.91 21.95
CA SER A 475 45.97 -4.30 21.47
C SER A 475 46.33 -3.75 20.08
N LEU A 476 45.35 -3.26 19.31
CA LEU A 476 45.56 -2.79 17.94
C LEU A 476 45.93 -1.30 17.82
N TRP A 477 45.90 -0.51 18.91
CA TRP A 477 46.13 0.95 18.85
C TRP A 477 47.53 1.40 19.32
N SER A 478 48.46 0.47 19.57
CA SER A 478 49.87 0.81 19.90
C SER A 478 50.87 0.53 18.77
N TYR A 479 50.40 0.17 17.57
CA TYR A 479 51.27 -0.13 16.41
C TYR A 479 50.89 0.64 15.13
N SER A 480 50.00 1.62 15.22
CA SER A 480 49.61 2.50 14.10
C SER A 480 50.37 3.83 14.07
N ALA A 481 51.60 3.81 14.59
CA ALA A 481 52.60 4.87 14.40
C ALA A 481 53.69 4.40 13.41
N ASP A 482 53.29 3.81 12.28
CA ASP A 482 54.16 3.76 11.11
C ASP A 482 53.37 3.71 9.78
N HIS A 483 53.64 4.68 8.91
CA HIS A 483 52.78 5.03 7.79
C HIS A 483 53.21 4.37 6.46
N THR A 484 53.52 3.07 6.41
CA THR A 484 53.72 2.34 5.14
C THR A 484 53.51 0.83 5.28
N SER A 485 52.52 0.26 4.56
CA SER A 485 52.55 -1.12 3.98
C SER A 485 51.19 -1.70 3.56
N LEU A 486 50.05 -1.05 3.81
CA LEU A 486 48.71 -1.56 3.42
C LEU A 486 48.41 -1.40 1.91
N LYS A 487 49.34 -1.85 1.06
CA LYS A 487 49.24 -1.93 -0.41
C LYS A 487 49.52 -3.33 -0.97
N SER A 488 49.89 -4.31 -0.14
CA SER A 488 50.17 -5.70 -0.55
C SER A 488 49.03 -6.70 -0.27
N LEU A 489 48.05 -6.35 0.57
CA LEU A 489 46.95 -7.27 0.97
C LEU A 489 45.71 -7.24 0.05
N LEU A 490 45.89 -6.93 -1.23
CA LEU A 490 44.84 -6.96 -2.26
C LEU A 490 45.29 -7.69 -3.55
N GLY A 491 46.31 -8.53 -3.46
CA GLY A 491 46.70 -9.48 -4.51
C GLY A 491 45.90 -10.80 -4.39
N LEU A 492 44.66 -10.82 -4.89
CA LEU A 492 43.82 -12.02 -4.84
C LEU A 492 44.20 -13.01 -5.96
N GLY A 493 44.93 -14.08 -5.62
CA GLY A 493 45.32 -15.12 -6.58
C GLY A 493 45.78 -16.43 -5.93
N ALA A 494 44.93 -17.46 -5.97
CA ALA A 494 45.24 -18.87 -5.72
C ALA A 494 45.94 -19.26 -4.38
N SER A 495 45.20 -19.36 -3.26
CA SER A 495 45.58 -20.18 -2.08
C SER A 495 44.47 -20.33 -1.01
N LEU A 496 43.23 -20.61 -1.41
CA LEU A 496 42.07 -20.56 -0.50
C LEU A 496 41.66 -21.88 0.20
N ASN A 497 42.36 -23.00 -0.05
CA ASN A 497 41.89 -24.33 0.37
C ASN A 497 42.67 -24.99 1.53
N THR A 498 43.77 -24.39 2.03
CA THR A 498 44.66 -25.01 3.03
C THR A 498 44.73 -24.28 4.37
N SER A 499 44.26 -23.02 4.46
CA SER A 499 44.28 -22.21 5.70
C SER A 499 43.04 -22.39 6.59
N PHE A 500 41.90 -22.77 6.03
CA PHE A 500 40.64 -22.92 6.78
C PHE A 500 40.62 -24.18 7.67
N HIS A 501 41.23 -25.28 7.22
CA HIS A 501 41.25 -26.55 7.97
C HIS A 501 42.23 -26.54 9.16
N SER A 502 43.34 -25.78 9.10
CA SER A 502 44.29 -25.68 10.20
C SER A 502 43.77 -24.78 11.34
N ALA A 503 43.01 -23.72 11.01
CA ALA A 503 42.42 -22.82 12.00
C ALA A 503 41.36 -23.50 12.89
N LEU A 504 40.56 -24.42 12.34
CA LEU A 504 39.53 -25.15 13.09
C LEU A 504 40.10 -26.18 14.08
N ASN A 505 41.17 -26.90 13.71
CA ASN A 505 41.80 -27.88 14.59
C ASN A 505 42.48 -27.23 15.82
N ALA A 506 42.95 -25.99 15.70
CA ALA A 506 43.58 -25.27 16.81
C ALA A 506 42.59 -24.80 17.90
N SER A 507 41.31 -24.60 17.55
CA SER A 507 40.30 -24.10 18.51
C SER A 507 39.67 -25.16 19.41
N LEU A 508 39.86 -26.45 19.13
CA LEU A 508 39.09 -27.55 19.73
C LEU A 508 39.83 -28.31 20.85
N LEU A 509 41.08 -27.96 21.15
CA LEU A 509 41.95 -28.67 22.12
C LEU A 509 42.37 -27.86 23.36
N ALA A 510 41.84 -26.65 23.57
CA ALA A 510 42.17 -25.82 24.73
C ALA A 510 41.20 -26.06 25.91
N SER A 511 41.39 -27.17 26.63
CA SER A 511 40.81 -27.36 27.97
C SER A 511 41.68 -26.68 29.04
N PRO A 512 41.12 -26.22 30.17
CA PRO A 512 41.86 -25.42 31.15
C PRO A 512 42.58 -26.30 32.18
N GLN A 513 43.88 -26.09 32.34
CA GLN A 513 44.62 -26.46 33.57
C GLN A 513 45.25 -25.19 34.14
N GLY A 514 44.95 -24.89 35.41
CA GLY A 514 45.40 -23.68 36.06
C GLY A 514 46.73 -23.84 36.79
N LEU A 515 47.40 -22.72 37.06
CA LEU A 515 48.26 -22.51 38.23
C LEU A 515 48.30 -21.01 38.53
N ALA A 516 48.42 -20.64 39.80
CA ALA A 516 48.30 -19.25 40.25
C ALA A 516 49.67 -18.61 40.55
N SER A 517 49.83 -17.31 40.25
CA SER A 517 50.71 -16.40 41.02
C SER A 517 50.49 -14.91 40.72
N VAL A 518 49.96 -14.23 41.74
CA VAL A 518 50.15 -12.83 42.16
C VAL A 518 51.02 -11.89 41.29
N SER A 519 50.42 -10.81 40.77
CA SER A 519 50.86 -9.42 41.03
C SER A 519 49.80 -8.41 40.55
N GLY A 520 49.69 -7.27 41.24
CA GLY A 520 48.50 -6.41 41.18
C GLY A 520 48.56 -5.30 40.13
N HIS A 521 47.65 -5.37 39.15
CA HIS A 521 47.07 -4.21 38.47
C HIS A 521 45.56 -4.48 38.30
N PRO A 522 44.68 -3.45 38.30
CA PRO A 522 43.25 -3.65 38.08
C PRO A 522 43.03 -4.12 36.64
N SER A 523 42.85 -5.44 36.49
CA SER A 523 42.66 -6.07 35.19
C SER A 523 41.41 -5.50 34.52
N VAL A 524 41.61 -4.79 33.41
CA VAL A 524 40.53 -4.45 32.47
C VAL A 524 39.96 -5.78 31.99
N HIS A 525 38.81 -6.17 32.53
CA HIS A 525 38.13 -7.39 32.11
C HIS A 525 37.73 -7.26 30.64
N THR A 526 38.48 -7.92 29.76
CA THR A 526 38.13 -8.13 28.36
C THR A 526 36.93 -9.06 28.30
N SER A 527 35.73 -8.50 28.54
CA SER A 527 34.47 -9.23 28.66
C SER A 527 34.02 -9.79 27.31
N ARG A 528 34.66 -10.87 26.86
CA ARG A 528 34.29 -11.62 25.64
C ARG A 528 32.83 -12.06 25.66
N GLU A 529 32.34 -12.42 26.84
CA GLU A 529 30.93 -12.68 27.18
C GLU A 529 29.99 -11.54 26.75
N THR A 530 30.39 -10.26 26.86
CA THR A 530 29.61 -9.10 26.41
C THR A 530 29.45 -9.10 24.88
N ALA A 531 30.52 -9.43 24.14
CA ALA A 531 30.46 -9.52 22.68
C ALA A 531 29.55 -10.68 22.23
N VAL A 532 29.72 -11.87 22.81
CA VAL A 532 28.89 -13.05 22.47
C VAL A 532 27.42 -12.81 22.81
N LEU A 533 27.11 -12.29 24.01
CA LEU A 533 25.73 -12.00 24.40
C LEU A 533 25.11 -10.91 23.52
N SER A 534 25.87 -9.88 23.12
CA SER A 534 25.38 -8.85 22.20
C SER A 534 24.95 -9.42 20.85
N LEU A 535 25.68 -10.40 20.31
CA LEU A 535 25.34 -11.08 19.06
C LEU A 535 24.07 -11.92 19.21
N LEU A 536 23.97 -12.69 20.29
CA LEU A 536 22.81 -13.52 20.60
C LEU A 536 21.55 -12.66 20.79
N ILE A 537 21.65 -11.53 21.48
CA ILE A 537 20.56 -10.58 21.67
C ILE A 537 20.13 -9.95 20.34
N MET A 538 21.07 -9.51 19.50
CA MET A 538 20.75 -8.92 18.19
C MET A 538 20.00 -9.92 17.30
N LEU A 539 20.55 -11.13 17.13
CA LEU A 539 19.95 -12.18 16.30
C LEU A 539 18.65 -12.73 16.90
N GLY A 540 18.56 -12.83 18.23
CA GLY A 540 17.34 -13.24 18.92
C GLY A 540 16.20 -12.24 18.74
N THR A 541 16.48 -10.93 18.86
CA THR A 541 15.50 -9.86 18.60
C THR A 541 14.99 -9.93 17.17
N LEU A 542 15.89 -10.15 16.19
CA LEU A 542 15.53 -10.34 14.79
C LEU A 542 14.67 -11.58 14.56
N TRP A 543 15.08 -12.73 15.13
CA TRP A 543 14.36 -14.00 14.98
C TRP A 543 12.94 -13.95 15.54
N LEU A 544 12.76 -13.39 16.75
CA LEU A 544 11.45 -13.27 17.37
C LEU A 544 10.56 -12.26 16.63
N SER A 545 11.10 -11.10 16.24
CA SER A 545 10.30 -10.09 15.53
C SER A 545 9.89 -10.56 14.13
N TYR A 546 10.77 -11.24 13.41
CA TYR A 546 10.47 -11.79 12.09
C TYR A 546 9.50 -12.98 12.16
N THR A 547 9.62 -13.87 13.14
CA THR A 547 8.64 -14.96 13.33
C THR A 547 7.26 -14.41 13.68
N LEU A 548 7.16 -13.46 14.64
CA LEU A 548 5.91 -12.78 14.98
C LEU A 548 5.29 -12.01 13.80
N TYR A 549 6.10 -11.43 12.91
CA TYR A 549 5.63 -10.83 11.66
C TYR A 549 5.07 -11.89 10.69
N GLN A 550 5.80 -12.98 10.42
CA GLN A 550 5.32 -14.03 9.52
C GLN A 550 4.13 -14.82 10.07
N PHE A 551 3.86 -14.78 11.38
CA PHE A 551 2.60 -15.28 11.95
C PHE A 551 1.37 -14.69 11.25
N LYS A 552 1.44 -13.51 10.62
CA LYS A 552 0.34 -12.94 9.81
C LYS A 552 -0.16 -13.88 8.70
N LYS A 553 0.74 -14.66 8.10
CA LYS A 553 0.42 -15.62 7.02
C LYS A 553 0.05 -17.02 7.55
N SER A 554 0.09 -17.21 8.87
CA SER A 554 -0.13 -18.51 9.50
C SER A 554 -1.62 -18.88 9.58
N PRO A 555 -2.00 -20.15 9.36
CA PRO A 555 -3.36 -20.63 9.63
C PRO A 555 -3.68 -20.74 11.13
N TYR A 556 -2.68 -20.63 12.01
CA TYR A 556 -2.88 -20.63 13.46
C TYR A 556 -3.42 -19.27 13.96
N LEU A 557 -4.22 -19.31 15.03
CA LEU A 557 -4.92 -18.17 15.66
C LEU A 557 -6.05 -17.54 14.82
N HIS A 558 -6.98 -16.87 15.52
CA HIS A 558 -8.06 -16.12 14.89
C HIS A 558 -7.49 -14.88 14.15
N PRO A 559 -7.99 -14.50 12.95
CA PRO A 559 -7.40 -13.42 12.13
C PRO A 559 -7.14 -12.11 12.89
N TYR A 560 -8.06 -11.69 13.77
CA TYR A 560 -7.91 -10.51 14.61
C TYR A 560 -6.73 -10.57 15.61
N MET A 561 -6.50 -11.73 16.24
CA MET A 561 -5.34 -11.92 17.14
C MET A 561 -4.03 -11.97 16.36
N ARG A 562 -4.08 -12.57 15.15
CA ARG A 562 -2.96 -12.67 14.22
C ARG A 562 -2.52 -11.31 13.67
N GLU A 563 -3.47 -10.42 13.39
CA GLU A 563 -3.20 -9.02 13.00
C GLU A 563 -2.51 -8.26 14.14
N ILE A 564 -3.08 -8.27 15.36
CA ILE A 564 -2.48 -7.61 16.54
C ILE A 564 -1.07 -8.13 16.84
N LEU A 565 -0.85 -9.45 16.76
CA LEU A 565 0.44 -10.06 17.05
C LEU A 565 1.51 -9.67 16.01
N SER A 566 1.12 -9.57 14.74
CA SER A 566 2.00 -9.09 13.65
C SER A 566 2.33 -7.61 13.80
N ASP A 567 1.35 -6.76 14.12
CA ASP A 567 1.57 -5.33 14.32
C ASP A 567 2.45 -5.07 15.55
N CYS A 568 2.26 -5.84 16.63
CA CYS A 568 3.05 -5.72 17.86
C CYS A 568 4.37 -6.53 17.84
N ALA A 569 4.71 -7.20 16.73
CA ALA A 569 5.86 -8.09 16.63
C ALA A 569 7.19 -7.47 17.11
N LEU A 570 7.44 -6.23 16.68
CA LEU A 570 8.64 -5.48 17.01
C LEU A 570 8.71 -5.06 18.50
N PRO A 571 7.73 -4.32 19.07
CA PRO A 571 7.78 -3.95 20.48
C PRO A 571 7.77 -5.15 21.43
N ILE A 572 7.04 -6.23 21.12
CA ILE A 572 7.10 -7.48 21.91
C ILE A 572 8.55 -7.99 21.95
N SER A 573 9.22 -8.05 20.80
CA SER A 573 10.60 -8.57 20.70
C SER A 573 11.64 -7.68 21.38
N VAL A 574 11.50 -6.36 21.27
CA VAL A 574 12.39 -5.43 21.98
C VAL A 574 12.21 -5.56 23.50
N LEU A 575 10.96 -5.64 23.98
CA LEU A 575 10.68 -5.77 25.41
C LEU A 575 11.17 -7.12 25.96
N THR A 576 10.92 -8.25 25.29
CA THR A 576 11.38 -9.55 25.77
C THR A 576 12.90 -9.62 25.85
N PHE A 577 13.64 -9.23 24.80
CA PHE A 577 15.11 -9.29 24.83
C PHE A 577 15.75 -8.24 25.75
N SER A 578 15.12 -7.07 25.96
CA SER A 578 15.56 -6.11 26.97
C SER A 578 15.35 -6.63 28.40
N LEU A 579 14.22 -7.31 28.67
CA LEU A 579 13.96 -7.95 29.97
C LEU A 579 14.90 -9.14 30.23
N ILE A 580 15.09 -10.02 29.23
CA ILE A 580 16.05 -11.14 29.30
C ILE A 580 17.47 -10.61 29.57
N CYS A 581 17.86 -9.52 28.91
CA CYS A 581 19.14 -8.87 29.18
C CYS A 581 19.24 -8.32 30.60
N SER A 582 18.23 -7.57 31.06
CA SER A 582 18.28 -6.86 32.35
C SER A 582 18.13 -7.77 33.57
N TYR A 583 17.34 -8.85 33.46
CA TYR A 583 17.08 -9.77 34.57
C TYR A 583 17.87 -11.09 34.46
N GLY A 584 18.01 -11.66 33.25
CA GLY A 584 18.69 -12.94 33.05
C GLY A 584 20.22 -12.85 33.04
N PHE A 585 20.79 -11.73 32.57
CA PHE A 585 22.23 -11.53 32.45
C PHE A 585 22.74 -10.29 33.21
N ARG A 586 22.20 -10.08 34.41
CA ARG A 586 22.50 -8.91 35.28
C ARG A 586 23.99 -8.72 35.59
N GLU A 587 24.79 -9.77 35.54
CA GLU A 587 26.24 -9.73 35.79
C GLU A 587 27.03 -9.13 34.61
N ILE A 588 26.48 -9.21 33.38
CA ILE A 588 27.19 -8.81 32.16
C ILE A 588 26.80 -7.38 31.76
N LYS A 589 27.76 -6.45 31.84
CA LYS A 589 27.54 -5.02 31.54
C LYS A 589 27.40 -4.75 30.02
N MET A 590 26.17 -4.72 29.53
CA MET A 590 25.86 -4.29 28.16
C MET A 590 26.08 -2.79 27.93
N SER A 591 26.34 -2.41 26.67
CA SER A 591 26.31 -1.02 26.22
C SER A 591 24.89 -0.44 26.25
N LYS A 592 24.69 0.55 27.12
CA LYS A 592 23.51 1.42 27.14
C LYS A 592 23.74 2.62 26.21
N PHE A 593 22.68 3.26 25.75
CA PHE A 593 22.77 4.57 25.08
C PHE A 593 23.04 5.68 26.11
N ARG A 594 23.70 6.77 25.67
CA ARG A 594 23.97 7.95 26.50
C ARG A 594 22.81 8.93 26.40
N TYR A 595 22.66 9.74 27.45
CA TYR A 595 21.79 10.91 27.49
C TYR A 595 22.44 11.93 28.43
N ASN A 596 22.32 13.23 28.14
CA ASN A 596 22.96 14.29 28.93
C ASN A 596 21.90 15.12 29.69
N PRO A 597 21.49 14.72 30.91
CA PRO A 597 20.43 15.40 31.66
C PRO A 597 20.78 16.82 32.15
N ARG A 598 22.00 17.31 31.87
CA ARG A 598 22.49 18.64 32.27
C ARG A 598 22.44 19.67 31.15
N ASP A 599 22.33 19.25 29.89
CA ASP A 599 22.20 20.18 28.77
C ASP A 599 20.75 20.63 28.63
N SER A 600 20.54 21.93 28.42
CA SER A 600 19.21 22.48 28.15
C SER A 600 18.73 22.05 26.76
N LEU A 601 17.57 21.40 26.71
CA LEU A 601 16.97 20.93 25.44
C LEU A 601 16.73 22.04 24.41
N PHE A 602 16.54 23.28 24.87
CA PHE A 602 16.29 24.46 24.05
C PHE A 602 17.48 25.44 24.05
N LYS A 603 18.71 24.92 23.94
CA LYS A 603 19.88 25.78 23.70
C LYS A 603 19.87 26.26 22.25
N ILE A 604 19.74 27.56 22.05
CA ILE A 604 19.85 28.18 20.72
C ILE A 604 21.33 28.18 20.30
N ALA A 605 21.62 27.84 19.05
CA ALA A 605 22.98 27.88 18.51
C ALA A 605 23.49 29.33 18.33
N GLU A 606 24.79 29.57 18.53
CA GLU A 606 25.36 30.91 18.61
C GLU A 606 25.73 31.46 17.23
N MET A 607 24.71 31.88 16.48
CA MET A 607 24.75 32.22 15.04
C MET A 607 25.85 33.20 14.60
N HIS A 608 26.41 33.99 15.53
CA HIS A 608 27.38 35.05 15.25
C HIS A 608 28.85 34.59 15.28
N SER A 609 29.10 33.31 15.59
CA SER A 609 30.46 32.76 15.79
C SER A 609 31.19 32.36 14.50
N LEU A 610 30.49 32.13 13.38
CA LEU A 610 31.10 31.63 12.14
C LEU A 610 31.48 32.71 11.12
N SER A 611 32.54 32.43 10.37
CA SER A 611 32.97 33.24 9.22
C SER A 611 31.98 33.16 8.06
N LEU A 612 31.91 34.24 7.26
CA LEU A 612 31.08 34.29 6.05
C LEU A 612 31.41 33.17 5.04
N ASN A 613 32.68 32.74 4.98
CA ASN A 613 33.11 31.64 4.13
C ASN A 613 32.46 30.30 4.55
N ALA A 614 32.35 30.06 5.86
CA ALA A 614 31.69 28.87 6.38
C ALA A 614 30.16 28.93 6.27
N ILE A 615 29.55 30.11 6.38
CA ILE A 615 28.12 30.29 6.08
C ILE A 615 27.84 30.01 4.59
N SER A 616 28.77 30.40 3.70
CA SER A 616 28.70 30.11 2.26
C SER A 616 28.90 28.62 1.94
N SER A 617 29.81 27.91 2.62
CA SER A 617 29.95 26.45 2.45
C SER A 617 28.74 25.69 3.00
N ALA A 618 28.15 26.15 4.11
CA ALA A 618 26.90 25.63 4.65
C ALA A 618 25.72 25.77 3.68
N MET A 619 25.72 26.77 2.79
CA MET A 619 24.71 26.88 1.71
C MET A 619 24.80 25.72 0.72
N GLY A 620 26.02 25.32 0.34
CA GLY A 620 26.26 24.18 -0.55
C GLY A 620 25.81 22.85 0.08
N LEU A 621 26.04 22.68 1.38
CA LEU A 621 25.51 21.54 2.15
C LEU A 621 23.98 21.59 2.23
N GLY A 622 23.41 22.73 2.63
CA GLY A 622 21.98 22.95 2.75
C GLY A 622 21.21 22.66 1.45
N PHE A 623 21.78 22.97 0.29
CA PHE A 623 21.22 22.65 -1.02
C PHE A 623 21.17 21.14 -1.30
N LEU A 624 22.24 20.40 -0.99
CA LEU A 624 22.27 18.94 -1.16
C LEU A 624 21.29 18.26 -0.19
N LEU A 625 21.19 18.78 1.03
CA LEU A 625 20.22 18.34 2.04
C LEU A 625 18.77 18.63 1.61
N SER A 626 18.50 19.79 1.00
CA SER A 626 17.16 20.12 0.51
C SER A 626 16.75 19.25 -0.66
N MET A 627 17.68 18.84 -1.53
CA MET A 627 17.39 17.84 -2.55
C MET A 627 17.03 16.48 -1.95
N LEU A 628 17.74 16.04 -0.90
CA LEU A 628 17.39 14.81 -0.18
C LEU A 628 15.98 14.89 0.40
N PHE A 629 15.67 15.95 1.16
CA PHE A 629 14.37 16.15 1.79
C PHE A 629 13.25 16.25 0.76
N PHE A 630 13.49 16.94 -0.35
CA PHE A 630 12.54 17.06 -1.45
C PHE A 630 12.21 15.69 -2.08
N ILE A 631 13.20 14.81 -2.26
CA ILE A 631 12.99 13.47 -2.82
C ILE A 631 12.24 12.59 -1.81
N GLU A 632 12.79 12.42 -0.60
CA GLU A 632 12.24 11.50 0.41
C GLU A 632 10.82 11.94 0.84
N GLN A 633 10.59 13.23 1.07
CA GLN A 633 9.27 13.73 1.45
C GLN A 633 8.21 13.44 0.39
N ASN A 634 8.48 13.81 -0.86
CA ASN A 634 7.51 13.61 -1.93
C ASN A 634 7.29 12.12 -2.17
N LEU A 635 8.36 11.31 -2.24
CA LEU A 635 8.31 9.86 -2.43
C LEU A 635 7.36 9.18 -1.44
N VAL A 636 7.53 9.48 -0.14
CA VAL A 636 6.74 8.84 0.90
C VAL A 636 5.30 9.39 0.93
N ALA A 637 5.11 10.67 0.61
CA ALA A 637 3.77 11.23 0.45
C ALA A 637 3.02 10.60 -0.74
N ALA A 638 3.70 10.32 -1.86
CA ALA A 638 3.10 9.68 -3.03
C ALA A 638 2.74 8.21 -2.76
N LEU A 639 3.64 7.46 -2.10
CA LEU A 639 3.37 6.08 -1.70
C LEU A 639 2.21 5.98 -0.69
N ALA A 640 2.09 6.92 0.25
CA ALA A 640 0.93 7.01 1.14
C ALA A 640 -0.37 7.34 0.36
N ASN A 641 -0.27 8.14 -0.69
CA ASN A 641 -1.37 8.56 -1.56
C ASN A 641 -1.57 7.66 -2.80
N SER A 642 -1.03 6.44 -2.81
CA SER A 642 -1.16 5.55 -3.96
C SER A 642 -2.63 5.27 -4.29
N PRO A 643 -2.99 5.10 -5.58
CA PRO A 643 -4.37 4.80 -5.99
C PRO A 643 -4.89 3.49 -5.35
N GLU A 644 -4.00 2.52 -5.13
CA GLU A 644 -4.24 1.28 -4.38
C GLU A 644 -4.89 1.54 -2.99
N ASN A 645 -4.53 2.63 -2.30
CA ASN A 645 -5.05 2.98 -0.96
C ASN A 645 -6.45 3.63 -0.98
N ARG A 646 -6.95 4.06 -2.14
CA ARG A 646 -8.30 4.63 -2.32
C ARG A 646 -8.65 5.76 -1.34
N LEU A 647 -7.71 6.69 -1.14
CA LEU A 647 -7.92 7.88 -0.30
C LEU A 647 -8.89 8.87 -0.98
N VAL A 648 -9.63 9.63 -0.18
CA VAL A 648 -10.78 10.44 -0.64
C VAL A 648 -10.60 11.94 -0.35
N LYS A 649 -9.91 12.31 0.74
CA LYS A 649 -9.85 13.72 1.18
C LYS A 649 -8.80 14.59 0.46
N GLY A 650 -8.18 14.06 -0.60
CA GLY A 650 -7.27 14.79 -1.49
C GLY A 650 -5.84 14.99 -0.93
N THR A 651 -4.89 15.17 -1.86
CA THR A 651 -3.45 15.32 -1.58
C THR A 651 -3.03 16.79 -1.49
N ALA A 652 -1.85 17.04 -0.88
CA ALA A 652 -1.38 18.39 -0.53
C ALA A 652 0.16 18.53 -0.53
N TYR A 653 0.82 18.06 -1.60
CA TYR A 653 2.28 17.95 -1.69
C TYR A 653 3.03 19.28 -1.48
N HIS A 654 2.52 20.40 -1.99
CA HIS A 654 3.20 21.69 -1.90
C HIS A 654 3.21 22.23 -0.47
N TRP A 655 2.07 22.08 0.21
CA TRP A 655 1.88 22.54 1.57
C TRP A 655 2.68 21.69 2.57
N ASP A 656 2.68 20.35 2.41
CA ASP A 656 3.46 19.47 3.29
C ASP A 656 4.98 19.73 3.18
N LEU A 657 5.47 20.05 1.98
CA LEU A 657 6.87 20.44 1.76
C LEU A 657 7.23 21.77 2.46
N LEU A 658 6.37 22.79 2.36
CA LEU A 658 6.57 24.06 3.06
C LEU A 658 6.50 23.92 4.59
N LEU A 659 5.55 23.11 5.09
CA LEU A 659 5.42 22.85 6.51
C LEU A 659 6.68 22.20 7.10
N ILE A 660 7.29 21.26 6.37
CA ILE A 660 8.52 20.59 6.79
C ILE A 660 9.73 21.52 6.75
N ALA A 661 9.77 22.49 5.83
CA ALA A 661 10.76 23.56 5.86
C ALA A 661 10.63 24.39 7.16
N ILE A 662 9.40 24.78 7.54
CA ILE A 662 9.13 25.55 8.77
C ILE A 662 9.49 24.76 10.03
N ILE A 663 9.11 23.47 10.11
CA ILE A 663 9.43 22.60 11.24
C ILE A 663 10.95 22.42 11.39
N ASN A 664 11.65 22.10 10.31
CA ASN A 664 13.10 21.86 10.37
C ASN A 664 13.91 23.15 10.56
N MET A 665 13.42 24.31 10.11
CA MET A 665 13.98 25.61 10.48
C MET A 665 14.01 25.75 12.01
N GLY A 666 12.89 25.45 12.69
CA GLY A 666 12.81 25.45 14.15
C GLY A 666 13.78 24.46 14.81
N LEU A 667 13.77 23.19 14.37
CA LEU A 667 14.66 22.15 14.92
C LEU A 667 16.16 22.50 14.78
N SER A 668 16.54 23.10 13.63
CA SER A 668 17.90 23.55 13.35
C SER A 668 18.39 24.61 14.35
N LEU A 669 17.55 25.57 14.69
CA LEU A 669 17.89 26.67 15.62
C LEU A 669 18.19 26.17 17.04
N PHE A 670 17.53 25.08 17.46
CA PHE A 670 17.74 24.43 18.77
C PHE A 670 18.78 23.30 18.75
N GLY A 671 19.47 23.06 17.62
CA GLY A 671 20.41 21.95 17.49
C GLY A 671 19.77 20.57 17.69
N MET A 672 18.47 20.44 17.42
CA MET A 672 17.75 19.17 17.42
C MET A 672 17.92 18.49 16.06
N PRO A 673 17.93 17.15 15.99
CA PRO A 673 18.06 16.47 14.71
C PRO A 673 16.84 16.73 13.83
N TRP A 674 17.09 16.94 12.55
CA TRP A 674 16.05 17.13 11.55
C TRP A 674 15.16 15.88 11.40
N ILE A 675 13.95 16.09 10.86
CA ILE A 675 12.97 15.03 10.60
C ILE A 675 12.30 15.23 9.24
N HIS A 676 11.92 14.15 8.58
CA HIS A 676 11.13 14.16 7.33
C HIS A 676 10.34 12.84 7.19
N ALA A 677 9.54 12.67 6.14
CA ALA A 677 8.69 11.48 6.00
C ALA A 677 9.46 10.16 5.94
N ALA A 678 9.10 9.24 6.83
CA ALA A 678 9.74 7.94 6.92
C ALA A 678 9.07 6.90 6.01
N TYR A 679 9.88 6.33 5.10
CA TYR A 679 9.44 5.43 4.03
C TYR A 679 8.69 4.17 4.52
N PRO A 680 9.20 3.34 5.45
CA PRO A 680 8.46 2.15 5.88
C PRO A 680 7.27 2.50 6.79
N HIS A 681 7.36 3.57 7.59
CA HIS A 681 6.36 3.87 8.62
C HIS A 681 5.06 4.44 8.07
N SER A 682 5.11 5.28 7.02
CA SER A 682 3.91 5.92 6.47
C SER A 682 2.94 4.94 5.78
N PRO A 683 3.39 4.01 4.89
CA PRO A 683 2.52 2.99 4.31
C PRO A 683 2.00 1.98 5.34
N LEU A 684 2.81 1.64 6.37
CA LEU A 684 2.35 0.82 7.48
C LEU A 684 1.23 1.51 8.28
N HIS A 685 1.32 2.83 8.51
CA HIS A 685 0.25 3.60 9.14
C HIS A 685 -1.02 3.64 8.28
N VAL A 686 -0.91 3.81 6.95
CA VAL A 686 -2.04 3.71 6.03
C VAL A 686 -2.68 2.31 6.08
N ARG A 687 -1.88 1.24 6.02
CA ARG A 687 -2.35 -0.15 6.09
C ARG A 687 -3.01 -0.48 7.43
N ALA A 688 -2.47 0.01 8.55
CA ALA A 688 -3.06 -0.13 9.88
C ALA A 688 -4.43 0.57 10.00
N LEU A 689 -4.74 1.56 9.14
CA LEU A 689 -6.06 2.20 9.03
C LEU A 689 -6.94 1.60 7.92
N ALA A 690 -6.36 0.88 6.95
CA ALA A 690 -7.05 0.22 5.85
C ALA A 690 -7.99 -0.91 6.31
N HIS A 691 -9.18 -0.98 5.72
CA HIS A 691 -9.96 -2.21 5.69
C HIS A 691 -9.52 -3.03 4.48
N VAL A 692 -8.85 -4.15 4.76
CA VAL A 692 -8.41 -5.12 3.76
C VAL A 692 -9.49 -6.18 3.59
N GLU A 693 -9.67 -6.64 2.35
CA GLU A 693 -10.50 -7.78 1.98
C GLU A 693 -9.60 -8.82 1.31
N GLU A 694 -9.60 -10.04 1.81
CA GLU A 694 -8.96 -11.19 1.18
C GLU A 694 -9.86 -11.68 0.03
N ARG A 695 -9.31 -11.84 -1.18
CA ARG A 695 -9.99 -12.48 -2.33
C ARG A 695 -9.19 -13.68 -2.79
N VAL A 696 -9.87 -14.72 -3.25
CA VAL A 696 -9.22 -15.90 -3.82
C VAL A 696 -9.30 -15.86 -5.34
N GLU A 697 -8.20 -15.56 -6.02
CA GLU A 697 -8.11 -15.65 -7.49
C GLU A 697 -7.30 -16.88 -7.88
N ASN A 698 -7.89 -17.81 -8.64
CA ASN A 698 -7.23 -19.01 -9.15
C ASN A 698 -6.52 -19.88 -8.09
N GLY A 699 -7.05 -19.92 -6.85
CA GLY A 699 -6.46 -20.64 -5.71
C GLY A 699 -5.39 -19.87 -4.93
N HIS A 700 -5.04 -18.64 -5.33
CA HIS A 700 -4.16 -17.75 -4.56
C HIS A 700 -4.97 -16.68 -3.82
N ILE A 701 -4.57 -16.35 -2.59
CA ILE A 701 -5.22 -15.34 -1.75
C ILE A 701 -4.53 -13.98 -1.98
N TYR A 702 -5.31 -12.97 -2.37
CA TYR A 702 -4.89 -11.59 -2.61
C TYR A 702 -5.57 -10.65 -1.60
N GLU A 703 -4.78 -9.90 -0.84
CA GLU A 703 -5.26 -8.82 0.03
C GLU A 703 -5.51 -7.55 -0.81
N THR A 704 -6.76 -7.06 -0.89
CA THR A 704 -7.08 -5.76 -1.52
C THR A 704 -7.53 -4.74 -0.47
N ILE A 705 -7.00 -3.51 -0.53
CA ILE A 705 -7.48 -2.39 0.29
C ILE A 705 -8.83 -1.89 -0.26
N VAL A 706 -9.87 -1.92 0.58
CA VAL A 706 -11.22 -1.50 0.20
C VAL A 706 -11.46 -0.03 0.51
N LYS A 707 -11.08 0.39 1.72
CA LYS A 707 -11.21 1.77 2.21
C LYS A 707 -10.26 2.02 3.38
N VAL A 708 -9.56 3.14 3.37
CA VAL A 708 -8.78 3.65 4.51
C VAL A 708 -9.61 4.64 5.33
N LYS A 709 -9.39 4.67 6.64
CA LYS A 709 -9.92 5.69 7.54
C LYS A 709 -8.90 6.80 7.75
N GLU A 710 -9.07 7.92 7.03
CA GLU A 710 -8.18 9.08 7.13
C GLU A 710 -8.40 9.88 8.43
N THR A 711 -7.38 9.97 9.28
CA THR A 711 -7.44 10.69 10.57
C THR A 711 -6.11 11.34 10.96
N ARG A 712 -6.18 12.39 11.80
CA ARG A 712 -5.03 13.04 12.46
C ARG A 712 -4.74 12.50 13.86
N LEU A 713 -5.70 11.79 14.44
CA LEU A 713 -5.69 11.44 15.87
C LEU A 713 -4.62 10.40 16.20
N THR A 714 -4.30 9.51 15.27
CA THR A 714 -3.30 8.46 15.44
C THR A 714 -1.87 9.01 15.45
N THR A 715 -1.51 9.88 14.50
CA THR A 715 -0.21 10.58 14.46
C THR A 715 -0.05 11.57 15.61
N LEU A 716 -1.09 12.33 15.93
CA LEU A 716 -1.11 13.25 17.08
C LEU A 716 -0.95 12.48 18.40
N GLY A 717 -1.71 11.41 18.60
CA GLY A 717 -1.63 10.56 19.79
C GLY A 717 -0.26 9.89 19.94
N ALA A 718 0.31 9.35 18.86
CA ALA A 718 1.64 8.77 18.87
C ALA A 718 2.73 9.81 19.21
N SER A 719 2.67 11.01 18.62
CA SER A 719 3.64 12.09 18.88
C SER A 719 3.59 12.59 20.33
N ILE A 720 2.39 12.65 20.93
CA ILE A 720 2.19 12.95 22.35
C ILE A 720 2.76 11.83 23.24
N LEU A 721 2.52 10.56 22.92
CA LEU A 721 3.07 9.43 23.67
C LEU A 721 4.62 9.36 23.60
N VAL A 722 5.21 9.66 22.44
CA VAL A 722 6.68 9.82 22.30
C VAL A 722 7.18 10.98 23.15
N GLY A 723 6.43 12.08 23.24
CA GLY A 723 6.73 13.20 24.14
C GLY A 723 6.70 12.80 25.62
N PHE A 724 5.66 12.08 26.05
CA PHE A 724 5.59 11.52 27.41
C PHE A 724 6.71 10.51 27.71
N SER A 725 7.28 9.85 26.69
CA SER A 725 8.43 8.96 26.87
C SER A 725 9.71 9.68 27.31
N LEU A 726 9.80 11.01 27.16
CA LEU A 726 10.88 11.80 27.76
C LEU A 726 10.85 11.74 29.29
N LEU A 727 9.66 11.62 29.90
CA LEU A 727 9.51 11.44 31.36
C LEU A 727 9.93 10.04 31.83
N LEU A 728 10.11 9.10 30.90
CA LEU A 728 10.56 7.72 31.13
C LEU A 728 12.09 7.57 30.93
N LEU A 729 12.80 8.68 30.75
CA LEU A 729 14.26 8.78 30.87
C LEU A 729 14.62 9.21 32.31
N PRO A 730 15.54 8.53 33.02
CA PRO A 730 16.37 7.41 32.55
C PRO A 730 15.69 6.03 32.59
N VAL A 731 14.74 5.79 33.50
CA VAL A 731 14.15 4.47 33.75
C VAL A 731 12.66 4.49 33.37
N PRO A 732 12.13 3.51 32.59
CA PRO A 732 12.76 2.27 32.15
C PRO A 732 13.57 2.30 30.84
N LEU A 733 13.60 3.40 30.06
CA LEU A 733 14.14 3.35 28.69
C LEU A 733 15.62 2.91 28.60
N GLN A 734 16.46 3.24 29.58
CA GLN A 734 17.87 2.78 29.64
C GLN A 734 18.06 1.26 29.80
N TRP A 735 16.99 0.48 30.03
CA TRP A 735 17.07 -0.97 30.05
C TRP A 735 17.19 -1.57 28.65
N ILE A 736 16.90 -0.81 27.59
CA ILE A 736 17.09 -1.24 26.20
C ILE A 736 18.58 -1.14 25.84
N PRO A 737 19.30 -2.26 25.64
CA PRO A 737 20.73 -2.22 25.32
C PRO A 737 20.93 -2.00 23.81
N LYS A 738 22.05 -1.37 23.42
CA LYS A 738 22.33 -1.06 21.99
C LYS A 738 22.20 -2.25 21.03
N PRO A 739 22.56 -3.52 21.37
CA PRO A 739 22.41 -4.65 20.45
C PRO A 739 20.96 -4.99 20.06
N VAL A 740 19.97 -4.68 20.92
CA VAL A 740 18.54 -4.83 20.57
C VAL A 740 18.15 -3.83 19.47
N LEU A 741 18.74 -2.62 19.50
CA LEU A 741 18.52 -1.58 18.48
C LEU A 741 19.14 -1.96 17.12
N TYR A 742 20.24 -2.73 17.11
CA TYR A 742 20.77 -3.32 15.87
C TYR A 742 19.87 -4.45 15.34
N GLY A 743 19.24 -5.23 16.24
CA GLY A 743 18.22 -6.23 15.85
C GLY A 743 16.98 -5.58 15.21
N LEU A 744 16.57 -4.43 15.72
CA LEU A 744 15.54 -3.55 15.13
C LEU A 744 15.92 -3.08 13.72
N PHE A 745 17.16 -2.62 13.48
CA PHE A 745 17.60 -2.22 12.14
C PHE A 745 17.57 -3.39 11.14
N LEU A 746 17.99 -4.59 11.55
CA LEU A 746 17.87 -5.80 10.73
C LEU A 746 16.40 -6.17 10.45
N TYR A 747 15.51 -6.01 11.41
CA TYR A 747 14.07 -6.27 11.23
C TYR A 747 13.45 -5.30 10.21
N ILE A 748 13.74 -4.00 10.31
CA ILE A 748 13.27 -2.98 9.35
C ILE A 748 13.79 -3.30 7.95
N ALA A 749 15.07 -3.69 7.83
CA ALA A 749 15.65 -4.08 6.55
C ALA A 749 14.96 -5.32 5.94
N LEU A 750 14.81 -6.41 6.70
CA LEU A 750 14.18 -7.64 6.19
C LEU A 750 12.72 -7.42 5.78
N THR A 751 11.93 -6.73 6.61
CA THR A 751 10.53 -6.44 6.29
C THR A 751 10.36 -5.52 5.08
N SER A 752 11.30 -4.58 4.87
CA SER A 752 11.33 -3.73 3.68
C SER A 752 11.86 -4.46 2.43
N ILE A 753 12.64 -5.54 2.57
CA ILE A 753 13.06 -6.42 1.47
C ILE A 753 11.90 -7.33 1.04
N ASP A 754 11.20 -7.93 2.00
CA ASP A 754 10.02 -8.79 1.80
C ASP A 754 8.88 -8.10 1.03
N ALA A 755 8.75 -6.77 1.16
CA ALA A 755 7.71 -5.97 0.52
C ALA A 755 8.10 -5.42 -0.87
N ASN A 756 9.31 -5.68 -1.36
CA ASN A 756 9.88 -5.00 -2.52
C ASN A 756 9.85 -5.86 -3.80
N GLN A 757 9.14 -5.41 -4.83
CA GLN A 757 9.04 -6.12 -6.11
C GLN A 757 10.38 -6.22 -6.87
N LEU A 758 11.36 -5.34 -6.63
CA LEU A 758 12.72 -5.51 -7.15
C LEU A 758 13.37 -6.77 -6.55
N PHE A 759 13.14 -7.04 -5.26
CA PHE A 759 13.63 -8.24 -4.61
C PHE A 759 12.87 -9.49 -5.05
N GLU A 760 11.55 -9.41 -5.23
CA GLU A 760 10.78 -10.51 -5.85
C GLU A 760 11.32 -10.85 -7.25
N ARG A 761 11.57 -9.84 -8.09
CA ARG A 761 12.13 -10.01 -9.45
C ARG A 761 13.59 -10.51 -9.45
N LEU A 762 14.39 -10.12 -8.45
CA LEU A 762 15.71 -10.71 -8.21
C LEU A 762 15.58 -12.19 -7.83
N ALA A 763 14.63 -12.56 -6.97
CA ALA A 763 14.38 -13.95 -6.60
C ALA A 763 13.88 -14.80 -7.79
N LEU A 764 13.16 -14.22 -8.77
CA LEU A 764 12.79 -14.92 -10.01
C LEU A 764 14.00 -15.38 -10.84
N LEU A 765 15.18 -14.76 -10.73
CA LEU A 765 16.41 -15.25 -11.37
C LEU A 765 16.92 -16.57 -10.76
N LEU A 766 16.55 -16.85 -9.51
CA LEU A 766 16.92 -18.06 -8.77
C LEU A 766 15.79 -19.10 -8.74
N LYS A 767 14.60 -18.75 -9.24
CA LYS A 767 13.40 -19.61 -9.23
C LYS A 767 13.26 -20.35 -10.55
N ASP A 768 12.84 -21.61 -10.50
CA ASP A 768 12.50 -22.36 -11.71
C ASP A 768 11.25 -21.78 -12.41
N GLN A 769 11.24 -21.82 -13.74
CA GLN A 769 10.22 -21.20 -14.60
C GLN A 769 8.82 -21.77 -14.37
N ALA A 770 8.70 -23.08 -14.09
CA ALA A 770 7.42 -23.71 -13.80
C ALA A 770 6.79 -23.23 -12.49
N SER A 771 7.60 -22.68 -11.58
CA SER A 771 7.18 -22.19 -10.27
C SER A 771 6.90 -20.67 -10.24
N TYR A 772 6.86 -19.99 -11.37
CA TYR A 772 6.64 -18.54 -11.42
C TYR A 772 5.24 -18.18 -10.91
N PRO A 773 5.11 -17.26 -9.93
CA PRO A 773 3.80 -16.86 -9.43
C PRO A 773 3.01 -16.15 -10.55
N PRO A 774 1.67 -16.31 -10.62
CA PRO A 774 0.85 -15.73 -11.68
C PRO A 774 0.60 -14.22 -11.49
N THR A 775 1.66 -13.41 -11.41
CA THR A 775 1.53 -11.95 -11.25
C THR A 775 1.14 -11.27 -12.56
N HIS A 776 0.59 -10.07 -12.44
CA HIS A 776 0.09 -9.23 -13.53
C HIS A 776 1.14 -8.95 -14.63
N TYR A 777 2.42 -8.77 -14.26
CA TYR A 777 3.50 -8.46 -15.19
C TYR A 777 4.16 -9.71 -15.80
N ILE A 778 4.31 -10.81 -15.04
CA ILE A 778 4.91 -12.07 -15.52
C ILE A 778 4.11 -12.65 -16.70
N ARG A 779 2.78 -12.49 -16.69
CA ARG A 779 1.88 -12.93 -17.77
C ARG A 779 1.97 -12.06 -19.04
N ARG A 780 2.54 -10.86 -18.99
CA ARG A 780 2.49 -9.85 -20.08
C ARG A 780 3.84 -9.58 -20.75
N VAL A 781 4.93 -9.78 -20.03
CA VAL A 781 6.27 -9.41 -20.49
C VAL A 781 7.11 -10.68 -20.69
N PRO A 782 7.78 -10.86 -21.85
CA PRO A 782 8.65 -12.02 -22.05
C PRO A 782 9.79 -12.00 -21.02
N GLN A 783 10.01 -13.14 -20.35
CA GLN A 783 10.92 -13.31 -19.21
C GLN A 783 12.30 -12.62 -19.40
N ARG A 784 12.91 -12.77 -20.58
CA ARG A 784 14.19 -12.12 -20.92
C ARG A 784 14.16 -10.59 -20.71
N LYS A 785 13.07 -9.90 -21.09
CA LYS A 785 12.91 -8.46 -20.88
C LYS A 785 12.74 -8.09 -19.40
N ILE A 786 12.07 -8.95 -18.61
CA ILE A 786 12.01 -8.80 -17.14
C ILE A 786 13.41 -8.86 -16.52
N HIS A 787 14.22 -9.85 -16.92
CA HIS A 787 15.59 -9.98 -16.42
C HIS A 787 16.52 -8.84 -16.88
N TYR A 788 16.40 -8.36 -18.13
CA TYR A 788 17.14 -7.17 -18.59
C TYR A 788 16.79 -5.91 -17.77
N PHE A 789 15.51 -5.70 -17.48
CA PHE A 789 15.04 -4.60 -16.64
C PHE A 789 15.61 -4.69 -15.22
N THR A 790 15.46 -5.87 -14.60
CA THR A 790 15.95 -6.14 -13.23
C THR A 790 17.48 -5.97 -13.15
N GLY A 791 18.22 -6.44 -14.16
CA GLY A 791 19.67 -6.24 -14.26
C GLY A 791 20.08 -4.78 -14.34
N LEU A 792 19.32 -3.93 -15.04
CA LEU A 792 19.57 -2.49 -15.07
C LEU A 792 19.26 -1.82 -13.72
N GLN A 793 18.16 -2.22 -13.04
CA GLN A 793 17.85 -1.73 -11.69
C GLN A 793 18.93 -2.14 -10.67
N ILE A 794 19.50 -3.36 -10.79
CA ILE A 794 20.61 -3.82 -9.94
C ILE A 794 21.88 -3.00 -10.22
N LEU A 795 22.21 -2.72 -11.49
CA LEU A 795 23.34 -1.85 -11.84
C LEU A 795 23.17 -0.43 -11.27
N GLN A 796 21.96 0.10 -11.37
CA GLN A 796 21.56 1.39 -10.81
C GLN A 796 21.66 1.42 -9.27
N LEU A 797 21.20 0.36 -8.59
CA LEU A 797 21.35 0.20 -7.14
C LEU A 797 22.82 0.06 -6.74
N LEU A 798 23.62 -0.71 -7.48
CA LEU A 798 25.06 -0.87 -7.23
C LEU A 798 25.79 0.48 -7.34
N LEU A 799 25.45 1.29 -8.35
CA LEU A 799 25.96 2.66 -8.49
C LEU A 799 25.63 3.51 -7.25
N LEU A 800 24.35 3.53 -6.83
CA LEU A 800 23.91 4.27 -5.65
C LEU A 800 24.62 3.81 -4.37
N CYS A 801 24.75 2.48 -4.20
CA CYS A 801 25.52 1.83 -3.15
C CYS A 801 27.00 2.25 -3.13
N ALA A 802 27.66 2.28 -4.28
CA ALA A 802 29.10 2.60 -4.38
C ALA A 802 29.42 4.03 -3.92
N PHE A 803 28.54 5.00 -4.20
CA PHE A 803 28.71 6.38 -3.74
C PHE A 803 28.20 6.60 -2.30
N GLY A 804 27.00 6.10 -1.97
CA GLY A 804 26.42 6.26 -0.63
C GLY A 804 27.23 5.59 0.48
N MET A 805 27.91 4.47 0.18
CA MET A 805 28.72 3.69 1.13
C MET A 805 30.23 3.88 0.93
N SER A 806 30.64 4.85 0.12
CA SER A 806 32.04 5.20 -0.08
C SER A 806 32.73 5.53 1.26
N PRO A 807 34.00 5.15 1.47
CA PRO A 807 34.74 5.56 2.67
C PRO A 807 34.99 7.09 2.72
N LEU A 808 34.96 7.78 1.57
CA LEU A 808 35.23 9.22 1.49
C LEU A 808 33.98 10.04 1.88
N PRO A 809 34.04 10.90 2.91
CA PRO A 809 32.89 11.71 3.35
C PRO A 809 32.26 12.54 2.22
N TYR A 810 33.11 13.18 1.41
CA TYR A 810 32.70 14.00 0.27
C TYR A 810 31.94 13.22 -0.82
N MET A 811 32.23 11.93 -1.03
CA MET A 811 31.53 11.11 -2.01
C MET A 811 30.11 10.75 -1.56
N LYS A 812 29.91 10.59 -0.24
CA LYS A 812 28.58 10.37 0.33
C LYS A 812 27.65 11.54 0.04
N MET A 813 28.14 12.78 0.15
CA MET A 813 27.35 14.00 -0.09
C MET A 813 26.68 14.06 -1.47
N ILE A 814 27.21 13.34 -2.46
CA ILE A 814 26.72 13.34 -3.85
C ILE A 814 25.51 12.39 -4.03
N PHE A 815 25.21 11.50 -3.07
CA PHE A 815 24.14 10.51 -3.22
C PHE A 815 22.75 11.10 -3.60
N PRO A 816 22.29 12.27 -3.09
CA PRO A 816 21.00 12.83 -3.50
C PRO A 816 20.97 13.28 -4.97
N LEU A 817 22.10 13.72 -5.52
CA LEU A 817 22.21 14.06 -6.94
C LEU A 817 22.12 12.82 -7.83
N ILE A 818 22.72 11.70 -7.39
CA ILE A 818 22.65 10.41 -8.09
C ILE A 818 21.20 9.93 -8.14
N MET A 819 20.46 10.05 -7.03
CA MET A 819 19.04 9.72 -6.93
C MET A 819 18.19 10.49 -7.95
N ILE A 820 18.41 11.80 -8.11
CA ILE A 820 17.73 12.60 -9.15
C ILE A 820 18.19 12.16 -10.54
N ALA A 821 19.47 11.85 -10.74
CA ALA A 821 20.01 11.41 -12.02
C ALA A 821 19.45 10.05 -12.50
N MET A 822 18.86 9.24 -11.61
CA MET A 822 18.14 8.00 -11.99
C MET A 822 16.90 8.29 -12.85
N ILE A 823 16.22 9.41 -12.62
CA ILE A 823 15.00 9.82 -13.33
C ILE A 823 15.23 10.03 -14.84
N PRO A 824 16.19 10.86 -15.31
CA PRO A 824 16.46 11.00 -16.74
C PRO A 824 17.08 9.73 -17.35
N ILE A 825 17.79 8.90 -16.58
CA ILE A 825 18.23 7.57 -17.06
C ILE A 825 16.98 6.72 -17.35
N ARG A 826 16.03 6.64 -16.42
CA ARG A 826 14.76 5.93 -16.60
C ARG A 826 13.98 6.46 -17.81
N TYR A 827 13.81 7.77 -17.99
CA TYR A 827 13.02 8.30 -19.11
C TYR A 827 13.73 8.30 -20.48
N LYS A 828 15.06 8.41 -20.54
CA LYS A 828 15.79 8.52 -21.82
C LYS A 828 16.46 7.22 -22.27
N LEU A 829 16.92 6.39 -21.33
CA LEU A 829 17.64 5.14 -21.63
C LEU A 829 16.69 3.95 -21.68
N LEU A 830 15.75 3.84 -20.74
CA LEU A 830 14.90 2.66 -20.59
C LEU A 830 13.96 2.40 -21.79
N PRO A 831 13.27 3.42 -22.36
CA PRO A 831 12.42 3.23 -23.55
C PRO A 831 13.21 2.94 -24.84
N ARG A 832 14.54 3.09 -24.83
CA ARG A 832 15.41 2.69 -25.95
C ARG A 832 15.81 1.21 -25.90
N ILE A 833 15.71 0.56 -24.72
CA ILE A 833 16.12 -0.83 -24.49
C ILE A 833 14.89 -1.76 -24.43
N ILE A 834 13.77 -1.25 -23.90
CA ILE A 834 12.53 -1.99 -23.67
C ILE A 834 11.38 -1.19 -24.27
N GLU A 835 10.52 -1.87 -25.04
CA GLU A 835 9.31 -1.26 -25.61
C GLU A 835 8.40 -0.69 -24.50
N ALA A 836 7.86 0.50 -24.73
CA ALA A 836 7.03 1.22 -23.76
C ALA A 836 5.89 0.33 -23.18
N LYS A 837 5.25 -0.49 -24.02
CA LYS A 837 4.20 -1.44 -23.61
C LYS A 837 4.63 -2.39 -22.49
N TYR A 838 5.87 -2.90 -22.53
CA TYR A 838 6.39 -3.79 -21.48
C TYR A 838 6.85 -3.00 -20.26
N LEU A 839 7.41 -1.80 -20.47
CA LEU A 839 7.81 -0.91 -19.39
C LEU A 839 6.59 -0.49 -18.56
N ASP A 840 5.51 -0.04 -19.19
CA ASP A 840 4.26 0.32 -18.53
C ASP A 840 3.65 -0.90 -17.79
N ALA A 841 3.71 -2.09 -18.38
CA ALA A 841 3.23 -3.31 -17.70
C ALA A 841 4.04 -3.69 -16.44
N MET A 842 5.26 -3.18 -16.26
CA MET A 842 6.16 -3.44 -15.13
C MET A 842 6.31 -2.28 -14.15
N ASP A 843 5.88 -1.07 -14.53
CA ASP A 843 6.23 0.19 -13.88
C ASP A 843 5.05 1.19 -13.80
N ALA A 844 3.87 0.80 -14.26
CA ALA A 844 2.64 1.54 -14.01
C ALA A 844 2.22 1.41 -12.53
N GLU A 845 1.88 2.55 -11.94
CA GLU A 845 0.90 2.59 -10.85
C GLU A 845 -0.38 1.91 -11.35
N HIS A 846 -0.90 0.95 -10.57
CA HIS A 846 -2.13 0.21 -10.90
C HIS A 846 -3.34 0.97 -10.32
#